data_AF-A0A6J7C4G9-F1
#
_entry.id   AF-A0A6J7C4G9-F1
#
_cell.length_a   1.000
_cell.length_b   1.000
_cell.length_c   1.000
_cell.angle_alpha   90.00
_cell.angle_beta   90.00
_cell.angle_gamma   90.00
#
_symmetry.space_group_name_H-M   'P 1'
#
loop_
_entity.id
_entity.type
_entity.pdbx_description
1 polymer ?
#
loop_
_entity_poly.entity_id
_entity_poly.type
_entity_poly.pdbx_seq_one_letter_code
_entity_poly.pdbx_strand_id
1 'polypeptide(L)'
;MNAPARRASSSAKRVNMPTEPVALCWWWWSRKYEKNLTSSVSMADRTEASLRLHIVPWLERLQLASIADLTRHDVEDFMLHLAGMNHSAAPAPLRQVEYLTVQETARRANCSKSKLARLRAEGKLPNSTLADQPDSTRKVLLIASVDLPAVGLILDASEPARDGRHPVALQKRTAKEILVVLRLICDNAIAGGVMDKNPTLGVTATNPLPAAARYRADLDGEEVLTLAKSRELAAGLNVHHQLAFWIQRLLGLRAGEVFGILVEHLFTESDRPYVRVRLQGGRTMRVRDDLGNVVKTRSKEPKTQKGKRTLPVPLHLDRFIGAYLDAFHRREDGSLDGTRPLVCGFRDLRVPSSGTYLQALRAASRNLGIVINDDDIPGLSSHALRRSMSGELYNYQLADDSTRTDMLGQSAARRDDVSTTTQRRYTPSHKDLQRFLPVADGFDRLIDEQIGNIFVPTTHRAKLGKDNPLRDREVIAESVFQKHEYPRLGEVDIGGAQYVSVQSAADYLGLTVPGIRGRIRAGRLDTIRNELDGTRSIVMVSVDSLSKARNRTVTFSTGEAAEMLGISQWELWRKASEGLIESIYDESSGRYRFDAAMLESLRQDADRAKAIRARAVTLAEAQRRIGISNRAARVLLAMGKLDRDEAPTNATWIYVTLDSVERCRQELINIDGRQTEKADRVPLAEAVELTGLKSPELRALAASGYLDRCDIRSRTYFTRESLTRLMEKNLTTTKAETDDLE
;
A
#
# COMPACT_ATOMS: atom_id res chain seq x y z
N MET A 1 -52.60 50.03 -34.58
CA MET A 1 -51.59 49.72 -35.62
C MET A 1 -50.32 49.28 -34.93
N ASN A 2 -50.10 47.96 -34.79
CA ASN A 2 -48.88 47.40 -34.21
C ASN A 2 -47.95 46.98 -35.36
N ALA A 3 -46.81 47.66 -35.51
CA ALA A 3 -45.78 47.26 -36.44
C ALA A 3 -45.05 46.01 -35.91
N PRO A 4 -44.79 44.98 -36.75
CA PRO A 4 -44.07 43.80 -36.31
C PRO A 4 -42.57 44.08 -36.26
N ALA A 5 -41.95 43.75 -35.12
CA ALA A 5 -40.52 43.80 -34.93
C ALA A 5 -39.81 42.81 -35.88
N ARG A 6 -39.00 43.33 -36.80
CA ARG A 6 -38.08 42.54 -37.63
C ARG A 6 -37.04 41.87 -36.73
N ARG A 7 -37.13 40.54 -36.57
CA ARG A 7 -36.03 39.72 -36.05
C ARG A 7 -34.86 39.79 -37.03
N ALA A 8 -33.77 40.43 -36.61
CA ALA A 8 -32.49 40.33 -37.30
C ALA A 8 -32.02 38.86 -37.27
N SER A 9 -32.02 38.21 -38.43
CA SER A 9 -31.40 36.90 -38.61
C SER A 9 -29.89 37.07 -38.50
N SER A 10 -29.33 36.81 -37.33
CA SER A 10 -27.88 36.68 -37.21
C SER A 10 -27.44 35.49 -38.06
N SER A 11 -26.81 35.75 -39.20
CA SER A 11 -26.13 34.74 -40.02
C SER A 11 -24.92 34.23 -39.23
N ALA A 12 -25.16 33.35 -38.26
CA ALA A 12 -24.10 32.60 -37.60
C ALA A 12 -23.35 31.86 -38.71
N LYS A 13 -22.04 32.16 -38.87
CA LYS A 13 -21.14 31.43 -39.78
C LYS A 13 -21.37 29.94 -39.54
N ARG A 14 -21.99 29.25 -40.52
CA ARG A 14 -22.13 27.79 -40.49
C ARG A 14 -20.72 27.23 -40.40
N VAL A 15 -20.36 26.71 -39.23
CA VAL A 15 -19.09 26.04 -39.07
C VAL A 15 -19.17 24.79 -39.94
N ASN A 16 -18.23 24.65 -40.87
CA ASN A 16 -18.17 23.49 -41.76
C ASN A 16 -17.90 22.24 -40.91
N MET A 17 -18.96 21.51 -40.56
CA MET A 17 -18.96 20.37 -39.68
C MET A 17 -18.95 19.10 -40.54
N PRO A 18 -18.09 18.10 -40.25
CA PRO A 18 -18.09 16.85 -41.00
C PRO A 18 -19.44 16.14 -40.89
N THR A 19 -19.91 15.56 -41.99
CA THR A 19 -21.12 14.72 -42.03
C THR A 19 -20.80 13.25 -41.80
N GLU A 20 -19.58 12.82 -42.16
CA GLU A 20 -19.10 11.46 -41.95
C GLU A 20 -19.00 11.16 -40.42
N PRO A 21 -19.59 10.05 -39.93
CA PRO A 21 -19.73 9.77 -38.51
C PRO A 21 -18.44 9.80 -37.68
N VAL A 22 -17.36 9.19 -38.19
CA VAL A 22 -16.09 9.05 -37.47
C VAL A 22 -15.36 10.39 -37.42
N ALA A 23 -15.27 11.08 -38.55
CA ALA A 23 -14.72 12.42 -38.66
C ALA A 23 -15.49 13.40 -37.76
N LEU A 24 -16.81 13.30 -37.68
CA LEU A 24 -17.61 14.12 -36.78
C LEU A 24 -17.27 13.83 -35.31
N CYS A 25 -17.12 12.56 -34.92
CA CYS A 25 -16.74 12.19 -33.55
C CYS A 25 -15.39 12.80 -33.15
N TRP A 26 -14.39 12.69 -34.01
CA TRP A 26 -13.05 13.24 -33.75
C TRP A 26 -13.01 14.77 -33.86
N TRP A 27 -13.81 15.37 -34.76
CA TRP A 27 -13.97 16.81 -34.85
C TRP A 27 -14.65 17.36 -33.58
N TRP A 28 -15.73 16.75 -33.12
CA TRP A 28 -16.41 17.11 -31.86
C TRP A 28 -15.45 16.98 -30.69
N TRP A 29 -14.71 15.87 -30.66
CA TRP A 29 -13.71 15.61 -29.64
C TRP A 29 -12.64 16.70 -29.63
N SER A 30 -12.03 17.05 -30.77
CA SER A 30 -10.98 18.08 -30.85
C SER A 30 -11.43 19.43 -30.27
N ARG A 31 -12.70 19.83 -30.50
CA ARG A 31 -13.28 21.06 -29.98
C ARG A 31 -13.68 20.98 -28.51
N LYS A 32 -14.13 19.81 -28.06
CA LYS A 32 -14.45 19.57 -26.64
C LYS A 32 -13.22 19.24 -25.82
N TYR A 33 -12.12 18.82 -26.44
CA TYR A 33 -10.90 18.37 -25.80
C TYR A 33 -10.36 19.47 -24.91
N GLU A 34 -10.23 20.70 -25.41
CA GLU A 34 -9.79 21.85 -24.61
C GLU A 34 -10.74 22.18 -23.45
N LYS A 35 -12.06 22.08 -23.68
CA LYS A 35 -13.07 22.29 -22.63
C LYS A 35 -13.07 21.17 -21.57
N ASN A 36 -12.77 19.94 -21.97
CA ASN A 36 -12.66 18.78 -21.10
C ASN A 36 -11.31 18.77 -20.36
N LEU A 37 -10.24 19.26 -20.99
CA LEU A 37 -8.93 19.44 -20.38
C LEU A 37 -8.93 20.54 -19.31
N THR A 38 -9.61 21.65 -19.56
CA THR A 38 -9.77 22.73 -18.56
C THR A 38 -10.59 22.27 -17.35
N SER A 39 -11.52 21.33 -17.54
CA SER A 39 -12.35 20.81 -16.45
C SER A 39 -11.74 19.59 -15.73
N SER A 40 -11.18 18.60 -16.42
CA SER A 40 -10.41 17.47 -15.84
C SER A 40 -9.76 16.58 -16.90
N VAL A 41 -8.42 16.43 -16.85
CA VAL A 41 -7.67 15.50 -17.73
C VAL A 41 -8.24 14.08 -17.71
N SER A 42 -8.63 13.54 -16.55
CA SER A 42 -9.21 12.18 -16.48
C SER A 42 -10.61 12.05 -17.11
N MET A 43 -11.34 13.17 -17.26
CA MET A 43 -12.60 13.16 -17.99
C MET A 43 -12.31 13.14 -19.48
N ALA A 44 -11.29 13.88 -19.90
CA ALA A 44 -10.84 13.86 -21.27
C ALA A 44 -10.39 12.44 -21.69
N ASP A 45 -9.47 11.83 -20.93
CA ASP A 45 -8.99 10.46 -21.20
C ASP A 45 -10.14 9.42 -21.26
N ARG A 46 -11.15 9.55 -20.41
CA ARG A 46 -12.33 8.66 -20.39
C ARG A 46 -13.25 8.85 -21.59
N THR A 47 -13.49 10.10 -21.99
CA THR A 47 -14.29 10.40 -23.18
C THR A 47 -13.57 9.92 -24.44
N GLU A 48 -12.26 10.12 -24.55
CA GLU A 48 -11.44 9.57 -25.63
C GLU A 48 -11.49 8.04 -25.65
N ALA A 49 -11.35 7.38 -24.50
CA ALA A 49 -11.46 5.93 -24.40
C ALA A 49 -12.85 5.43 -24.84
N SER A 50 -13.93 6.14 -24.47
CA SER A 50 -15.29 5.81 -24.90
C SER A 50 -15.46 5.94 -26.42
N LEU A 51 -14.87 6.97 -27.02
CA LEU A 51 -14.83 7.15 -28.47
C LEU A 51 -14.06 6.01 -29.14
N ARG A 52 -12.81 5.81 -28.73
CA ARG A 52 -11.86 4.91 -29.39
C ARG A 52 -12.21 3.43 -29.24
N LEU A 53 -12.70 3.02 -28.06
CA LEU A 53 -12.94 1.61 -27.76
C LEU A 53 -14.37 1.17 -28.08
N HIS A 54 -15.33 2.09 -28.18
CA HIS A 54 -16.74 1.72 -28.26
C HIS A 54 -17.49 2.43 -29.38
N ILE A 55 -17.50 3.77 -29.41
CA ILE A 55 -18.37 4.53 -30.32
C ILE A 55 -17.86 4.47 -31.77
N VAL A 56 -16.58 4.81 -32.00
CA VAL A 56 -16.00 4.83 -33.36
C VAL A 56 -16.01 3.44 -34.01
N PRO A 57 -15.53 2.36 -33.35
CA PRO A 57 -15.58 1.03 -33.94
C PRO A 57 -17.01 0.52 -34.21
N TRP A 58 -18.01 1.03 -33.49
CA TRP A 58 -19.40 0.72 -33.77
C TRP A 58 -19.94 1.51 -34.97
N LEU A 59 -19.68 2.81 -35.05
CA LEU A 59 -20.08 3.64 -36.20
C LEU A 59 -19.43 3.16 -37.51
N GLU A 60 -18.16 2.77 -37.48
CA GLU A 60 -17.45 2.19 -38.63
C GLU A 60 -18.12 0.90 -39.14
N ARG A 61 -18.64 0.08 -38.22
CA ARG A 61 -19.35 -1.17 -38.57
C ARG A 61 -20.71 -0.91 -39.23
N LEU A 62 -21.37 0.19 -38.92
CA LEU A 62 -22.65 0.56 -39.54
C LEU A 62 -22.47 1.06 -40.98
N GLN A 63 -21.25 1.50 -41.36
CA GLN A 63 -20.93 2.01 -42.69
C GLN A 63 -21.90 3.12 -43.15
N LEU A 64 -22.34 3.99 -42.23
CA LEU A 64 -23.26 5.08 -42.55
C LEU A 64 -22.58 6.11 -43.46
N ALA A 65 -23.28 6.55 -44.49
CA ALA A 65 -22.79 7.62 -45.37
C ALA A 65 -22.75 8.97 -44.63
N SER A 66 -23.71 9.21 -43.73
CA SER A 66 -23.78 10.39 -42.88
C SER A 66 -24.20 10.00 -41.46
N ILE A 67 -23.75 10.75 -40.46
CA ILE A 67 -24.27 10.63 -39.10
C ILE A 67 -25.78 10.90 -39.02
N ALA A 68 -26.33 11.68 -39.96
CA ALA A 68 -27.77 11.95 -40.06
C ALA A 68 -28.59 10.68 -40.30
N ASP A 69 -27.97 9.64 -40.88
CA ASP A 69 -28.61 8.36 -41.15
C ASP A 69 -28.70 7.48 -39.89
N LEU A 70 -28.08 7.90 -38.79
CA LEU A 70 -28.11 7.15 -37.53
C LEU A 70 -29.53 7.15 -36.95
N THR A 71 -30.11 5.96 -36.83
CA THR A 71 -31.46 5.78 -36.33
C THR A 71 -31.49 5.47 -34.83
N ARG A 72 -32.67 5.60 -34.22
CA ARG A 72 -32.87 5.16 -32.83
C ARG A 72 -32.62 3.66 -32.66
N HIS A 73 -32.98 2.86 -33.66
CA HIS A 73 -32.79 1.40 -33.62
C HIS A 73 -31.30 1.04 -33.55
N ASP A 74 -30.45 1.72 -34.33
CA ASP A 74 -29.00 1.52 -34.28
C ASP A 74 -28.44 1.79 -32.87
N VAL A 75 -28.93 2.85 -32.21
CA VAL A 75 -28.50 3.21 -30.85
C VAL A 75 -28.99 2.17 -29.82
N GLU A 76 -30.19 1.62 -29.98
CA GLU A 76 -30.69 0.53 -29.13
C GLU A 76 -29.83 -0.74 -29.30
N ASP A 77 -29.50 -1.09 -30.54
CA ASP A 77 -28.60 -2.19 -30.87
C ASP A 77 -27.18 -1.99 -30.32
N PHE A 78 -26.70 -0.74 -30.31
CA PHE A 78 -25.44 -0.40 -29.66
C PHE A 78 -25.49 -0.67 -28.16
N MET A 79 -26.58 -0.33 -27.48
CA MET A 79 -26.71 -0.62 -26.04
C MET A 79 -26.77 -2.12 -25.75
N LEU A 80 -27.41 -2.91 -26.62
CA LEU A 80 -27.41 -4.37 -26.54
C LEU A 80 -26.00 -4.94 -26.80
N HIS A 81 -25.27 -4.38 -27.75
CA HIS A 81 -23.87 -4.75 -28.01
C HIS A 81 -22.99 -4.48 -26.78
N LEU A 82 -23.11 -3.31 -26.15
CA LEU A 82 -22.37 -2.99 -24.92
C LEU A 82 -22.76 -3.92 -23.76
N ALA A 83 -24.00 -4.40 -23.70
CA ALA A 83 -24.47 -5.36 -22.70
C ALA A 83 -24.05 -6.82 -22.99
N GLY A 84 -23.29 -7.06 -24.06
CA GLY A 84 -22.83 -8.40 -24.47
C GLY A 84 -23.95 -9.29 -25.03
N MET A 85 -25.08 -8.71 -25.44
CA MET A 85 -26.24 -9.43 -25.98
C MET A 85 -26.15 -9.71 -27.48
N ASN A 86 -25.18 -9.10 -28.18
CA ASN A 86 -24.89 -9.35 -29.60
C ASN A 86 -23.56 -10.12 -29.75
N HIS A 87 -23.62 -11.40 -30.10
CA HIS A 87 -22.46 -12.31 -30.24
C HIS A 87 -21.86 -12.41 -31.65
N SER A 88 -22.38 -11.71 -32.67
CA SER A 88 -21.83 -11.86 -34.02
C SER A 88 -20.54 -11.06 -34.21
N ALA A 89 -19.44 -11.78 -34.47
CA ALA A 89 -18.14 -11.24 -34.88
C ALA A 89 -18.06 -10.86 -36.38
N ALA A 90 -19.19 -10.88 -37.10
CA ALA A 90 -19.34 -10.47 -38.48
C ALA A 90 -20.62 -9.62 -38.66
N PRO A 91 -20.73 -8.78 -39.70
CA PRO A 91 -21.99 -8.10 -40.02
C PRO A 91 -23.01 -9.18 -40.38
N ALA A 92 -23.82 -9.59 -39.40
CA ALA A 92 -25.00 -10.38 -39.69
C ALA A 92 -26.01 -9.43 -40.33
N PRO A 93 -26.73 -9.86 -41.39
CA PRO A 93 -27.81 -9.06 -41.95
C PRO A 93 -28.77 -8.69 -40.82
N LEU A 94 -29.25 -7.44 -40.84
CA LEU A 94 -30.26 -6.86 -39.94
C LEU A 94 -31.22 -7.95 -39.48
N ARG A 95 -31.04 -8.47 -38.27
CA ARG A 95 -32.05 -9.34 -37.67
C ARG A 95 -33.20 -8.42 -37.31
N GLN A 96 -34.21 -8.40 -38.19
CA GLN A 96 -35.51 -7.84 -37.87
C GLN A 96 -35.89 -8.30 -36.46
N VAL A 97 -36.21 -7.35 -35.59
CA VAL A 97 -36.69 -7.64 -34.23
C VAL A 97 -37.85 -8.62 -34.36
N GLU A 98 -37.62 -9.86 -33.97
CA GLU A 98 -38.63 -10.90 -34.06
C GLU A 98 -39.69 -10.57 -33.01
N TYR A 99 -40.88 -10.17 -33.48
CA TYR A 99 -42.04 -9.93 -32.64
C TYR A 99 -42.81 -11.23 -32.47
N LEU A 100 -42.84 -11.74 -31.24
CA LEU A 100 -43.48 -13.00 -30.91
C LEU A 100 -44.87 -12.74 -30.32
N THR A 101 -45.85 -13.56 -30.67
CA THR A 101 -47.13 -13.52 -29.94
C THR A 101 -46.92 -13.94 -28.48
N VAL A 102 -47.82 -13.55 -27.58
CA VAL A 102 -47.76 -13.97 -26.16
C VAL A 102 -47.65 -15.49 -26.02
N GLN A 103 -48.34 -16.25 -26.89
CA GLN A 103 -48.32 -17.70 -26.86
C GLN A 103 -46.98 -18.27 -27.33
N GLU A 104 -46.42 -17.71 -28.40
CA GLU A 104 -45.11 -18.14 -28.91
C GLU A 104 -43.99 -17.80 -27.93
N THR A 105 -44.07 -16.61 -27.32
CA THR A 105 -43.16 -16.15 -26.27
C THR A 105 -43.22 -17.08 -25.05
N ALA A 106 -44.43 -17.39 -24.57
CA ALA A 106 -44.64 -18.28 -23.42
C ALA A 106 -44.02 -19.66 -23.66
N ARG A 107 -44.19 -20.18 -24.89
CA ARG A 107 -43.63 -21.46 -25.31
C ARG A 107 -42.10 -21.42 -25.35
N ARG A 108 -41.50 -20.46 -26.08
CA ARG A 108 -40.04 -20.41 -26.28
C ARG A 108 -39.25 -19.99 -25.04
N ALA A 109 -39.86 -19.21 -24.14
CA ALA A 109 -39.26 -18.78 -22.88
C ALA A 109 -39.61 -19.69 -21.69
N ASN A 110 -40.30 -20.82 -21.96
CA ASN A 110 -40.79 -21.77 -20.97
C ASN A 110 -41.47 -21.09 -19.75
N CYS A 111 -42.43 -20.21 -20.01
CA CYS A 111 -43.14 -19.46 -18.98
C CYS A 111 -44.64 -19.33 -19.25
N SER A 112 -45.43 -19.01 -18.22
CA SER A 112 -46.87 -18.86 -18.38
C SER A 112 -47.26 -17.53 -19.06
N LYS A 113 -48.35 -17.52 -19.83
CA LYS A 113 -48.92 -16.31 -20.44
C LYS A 113 -49.22 -15.24 -19.38
N SER A 114 -49.67 -15.65 -18.18
CA SER A 114 -49.95 -14.74 -17.06
C SER A 114 -48.70 -14.03 -16.54
N LYS A 115 -47.53 -14.71 -16.53
CA LYS A 115 -46.25 -14.08 -16.17
C LYS A 115 -45.88 -12.98 -17.15
N LEU A 116 -46.05 -13.21 -18.46
CA LEU A 116 -45.80 -12.21 -19.50
C LEU A 116 -46.76 -11.00 -19.40
N ALA A 117 -48.05 -11.26 -19.13
CA ALA A 117 -49.03 -10.20 -18.91
C ALA A 117 -48.67 -9.32 -17.69
N ARG A 118 -48.24 -9.94 -16.59
CA ARG A 118 -47.76 -9.25 -15.39
C ARG A 118 -46.51 -8.40 -15.69
N LEU A 119 -45.51 -8.97 -16.36
CA LEU A 119 -44.28 -8.26 -16.72
C LEU A 119 -44.54 -7.04 -17.63
N ARG A 120 -45.53 -7.13 -18.53
CA ARG A 120 -45.99 -5.99 -19.32
C ARG A 120 -46.67 -4.92 -18.45
N ALA A 121 -47.57 -5.31 -17.55
CA ALA A 121 -48.24 -4.38 -16.64
C ALA A 121 -47.25 -3.65 -15.73
N GLU A 122 -46.16 -4.31 -15.34
CA GLU A 122 -45.04 -3.74 -14.59
C GLU A 122 -44.09 -2.87 -15.44
N GLY A 123 -44.36 -2.70 -16.74
CA GLY A 123 -43.52 -1.90 -17.65
C GLY A 123 -42.16 -2.54 -18.00
N LYS A 124 -41.97 -3.83 -17.71
CA LYS A 124 -40.71 -4.55 -17.92
C LYS A 124 -40.54 -5.12 -19.33
N LEU A 125 -41.57 -5.01 -20.17
CA LEU A 125 -41.54 -5.35 -21.61
C LEU A 125 -41.80 -4.06 -22.43
N PRO A 126 -40.86 -3.10 -22.42
CA PRO A 126 -41.07 -1.74 -22.90
C PRO A 126 -41.30 -1.66 -24.42
N ASN A 127 -40.87 -2.66 -25.19
CA ASN A 127 -41.01 -2.70 -26.64
C ASN A 127 -42.18 -3.59 -27.10
N SER A 128 -43.03 -4.03 -26.18
CA SER A 128 -44.25 -4.76 -26.52
C SER A 128 -45.27 -3.85 -27.23
N THR A 129 -45.84 -4.33 -28.33
CA THR A 129 -46.77 -3.56 -29.17
C THR A 129 -48.06 -4.35 -29.44
N LEU A 130 -49.14 -3.64 -29.79
CA LEU A 130 -50.38 -4.26 -30.26
C LEU A 130 -50.42 -4.14 -31.79
N ALA A 131 -50.51 -5.27 -32.47
CA ALA A 131 -50.67 -5.32 -33.93
C ALA A 131 -52.03 -5.91 -34.30
N ASP A 132 -52.57 -5.48 -35.44
CA ASP A 132 -53.78 -6.06 -36.00
C ASP A 132 -53.45 -7.46 -36.55
N GLN A 133 -54.29 -8.44 -36.23
CA GLN A 133 -54.11 -9.80 -36.72
C GLN A 133 -54.69 -9.91 -38.14
N PRO A 134 -53.94 -10.48 -39.12
CA PRO A 134 -54.53 -10.81 -40.41
C PRO A 134 -55.75 -11.71 -40.19
N ASP A 135 -56.88 -11.35 -40.78
CA ASP A 135 -58.18 -12.05 -40.67
C ASP A 135 -58.92 -11.93 -39.32
N SER A 136 -58.60 -10.95 -38.46
CA SER A 136 -59.39 -10.68 -37.26
C SER A 136 -59.48 -9.20 -36.91
N THR A 137 -60.62 -8.76 -36.38
CA THR A 137 -60.79 -7.42 -35.79
C THR A 137 -60.11 -7.26 -34.41
N ARG A 138 -59.44 -8.31 -33.91
CA ARG A 138 -58.77 -8.31 -32.61
C ARG A 138 -57.28 -7.96 -32.73
N LYS A 139 -56.82 -7.07 -31.84
CA LYS A 139 -55.40 -6.75 -31.68
C LYS A 139 -54.68 -7.82 -30.88
N VAL A 140 -53.54 -8.28 -31.39
CA VAL A 140 -52.68 -9.25 -30.70
C VAL A 140 -51.49 -8.54 -30.09
N LEU A 141 -51.19 -8.87 -28.84
CA LEU A 141 -49.98 -8.42 -28.17
C LEU A 141 -48.76 -9.15 -28.74
N LEU A 142 -47.86 -8.37 -29.31
CA LEU A 142 -46.56 -8.78 -29.77
C LEU A 142 -45.50 -8.35 -28.76
N ILE A 143 -44.66 -9.30 -28.35
CA ILE A 143 -43.54 -9.09 -27.45
C ILE A 143 -42.27 -9.15 -28.30
N ALA A 144 -41.48 -8.09 -28.27
CA ALA A 144 -40.19 -8.06 -28.93
C ALA A 144 -39.27 -9.10 -28.26
N SER A 145 -38.70 -10.01 -29.04
CA SER A 145 -37.78 -11.05 -28.53
C SER A 145 -36.61 -10.48 -27.71
N VAL A 146 -36.19 -9.25 -27.99
CA VAL A 146 -35.15 -8.50 -27.26
C VAL A 146 -35.51 -8.13 -25.81
N ASP A 147 -36.79 -8.07 -25.46
CA ASP A 147 -37.23 -7.73 -24.10
C ASP A 147 -37.12 -8.92 -23.13
N LEU A 148 -37.11 -10.15 -23.64
CA LEU A 148 -37.18 -11.37 -22.85
C LEU A 148 -35.93 -11.59 -21.97
N PRO A 149 -34.70 -11.41 -22.47
CA PRO A 149 -33.51 -11.55 -21.64
C PRO A 149 -33.45 -10.51 -20.52
N ALA A 150 -33.95 -9.29 -20.76
CA ALA A 150 -33.96 -8.20 -19.77
C ALA A 150 -34.85 -8.52 -18.55
N VAL A 151 -35.80 -9.43 -18.69
CA VAL A 151 -36.68 -9.93 -17.62
C VAL A 151 -36.32 -11.34 -17.14
N GLY A 152 -35.13 -11.84 -17.51
CA GLY A 152 -34.64 -13.15 -17.11
C GLY A 152 -35.34 -14.32 -17.81
N LEU A 153 -35.94 -14.08 -18.98
CA LEU A 153 -36.55 -15.10 -19.82
C LEU A 153 -35.62 -15.40 -21.00
N ILE A 154 -35.08 -16.62 -21.06
CA ILE A 154 -34.14 -17.06 -22.10
C ILE A 154 -34.92 -17.85 -23.14
N LEU A 155 -34.73 -17.54 -24.42
CA LEU A 155 -35.21 -18.36 -25.54
C LEU A 155 -34.24 -19.54 -25.70
N ASP A 156 -34.75 -20.78 -25.77
CA ASP A 156 -33.98 -22.04 -25.87
C ASP A 156 -32.55 -21.84 -26.43
N ALA A 157 -31.56 -21.89 -25.54
CA ALA A 157 -30.17 -21.64 -25.88
C ALA A 157 -29.58 -22.87 -26.56
N SER A 158 -29.33 -22.77 -27.87
CA SER A 158 -28.30 -23.58 -28.52
C SER A 158 -26.95 -23.29 -27.85
N GLU A 159 -26.14 -24.34 -27.67
CA GLU A 159 -24.95 -24.39 -26.84
C GLU A 159 -24.00 -23.18 -26.99
N PRO A 160 -23.39 -22.71 -25.88
CA PRO A 160 -22.39 -21.64 -25.94
C PRO A 160 -21.16 -22.11 -26.74
N ALA A 161 -20.75 -21.29 -27.70
CA ALA A 161 -19.58 -21.52 -28.53
C ALA A 161 -18.31 -21.76 -27.67
N ARG A 162 -17.59 -22.84 -28.00
CA ARG A 162 -16.41 -23.37 -27.30
C ARG A 162 -15.16 -22.46 -27.32
N ASP A 163 -15.18 -21.33 -28.01
CA ASP A 163 -13.99 -20.47 -28.16
C ASP A 163 -13.96 -19.33 -27.15
N GLY A 164 -13.77 -19.68 -25.87
CA GLY A 164 -12.97 -19.02 -24.83
C GLY A 164 -12.83 -17.48 -24.68
N ARG A 165 -13.56 -16.63 -25.39
CA ARG A 165 -13.53 -15.16 -25.25
C ARG A 165 -14.92 -14.59 -25.44
N HIS A 166 -15.72 -14.58 -24.38
CA HIS A 166 -16.89 -13.70 -24.33
C HIS A 166 -16.44 -12.25 -24.53
N PRO A 167 -17.02 -11.46 -25.45
CA PRO A 167 -16.86 -10.02 -25.41
C PRO A 167 -17.37 -9.55 -24.04
N VAL A 168 -16.50 -8.95 -23.24
CA VAL A 168 -16.80 -8.59 -21.84
C VAL A 168 -17.95 -7.57 -21.84
N ALA A 169 -19.13 -8.01 -21.40
CA ALA A 169 -20.30 -7.15 -21.26
C ALA A 169 -19.99 -5.99 -20.30
N LEU A 170 -20.30 -4.76 -20.71
CA LEU A 170 -20.13 -3.58 -19.88
C LEU A 170 -21.23 -3.48 -18.83
N GLN A 171 -20.90 -2.94 -17.67
CA GLN A 171 -21.89 -2.59 -16.66
C GLN A 171 -22.82 -1.49 -17.19
N LYS A 172 -24.09 -1.53 -16.78
CA LYS A 172 -25.13 -0.55 -17.17
C LYS A 172 -24.70 0.90 -16.96
N ARG A 173 -23.97 1.19 -15.87
CA ARG A 173 -23.43 2.53 -15.60
C ARG A 173 -22.42 2.96 -16.65
N THR A 174 -21.43 2.12 -16.94
CA THR A 174 -20.40 2.40 -17.96
C THR A 174 -21.05 2.58 -19.34
N ALA A 175 -21.98 1.69 -19.70
CA ALA A 175 -22.74 1.80 -20.93
C ALA A 175 -23.55 3.11 -20.99
N LYS A 176 -24.16 3.53 -19.87
CA LYS A 176 -24.84 4.83 -19.75
C LYS A 176 -23.88 6.01 -19.94
N GLU A 177 -22.67 5.95 -19.39
CA GLU A 177 -21.65 7.00 -19.59
C GLU A 177 -21.26 7.12 -21.07
N ILE A 178 -21.08 5.99 -21.76
CA ILE A 178 -20.81 5.95 -23.20
C ILE A 178 -21.99 6.54 -24.00
N LEU A 179 -23.23 6.17 -23.66
CA LEU A 179 -24.44 6.71 -24.29
C LEU A 179 -24.55 8.23 -24.10
N VAL A 180 -24.16 8.77 -22.95
CA VAL A 180 -24.12 10.23 -22.72
C VAL A 180 -23.12 10.91 -23.65
N VAL A 181 -21.95 10.29 -23.89
CA VAL A 181 -20.98 10.83 -24.86
C VAL A 181 -21.59 10.86 -26.27
N LEU A 182 -22.21 9.75 -26.71
CA LEU A 182 -22.87 9.69 -28.02
C LEU A 182 -23.99 10.73 -28.13
N ARG A 183 -24.81 10.90 -27.08
CA ARG A 183 -25.86 11.91 -27.03
C ARG A 183 -25.31 13.32 -27.24
N LEU A 184 -24.21 13.67 -26.59
CA LEU A 184 -23.57 14.98 -26.73
C LEU A 184 -22.98 15.23 -28.13
N ILE A 185 -22.59 14.16 -28.84
CA ILE A 185 -22.15 14.24 -30.24
C ILE A 185 -23.36 14.54 -31.13
N CYS A 186 -24.46 13.77 -30.99
CA CYS A 186 -25.69 13.99 -31.76
C CYS A 186 -26.31 15.37 -31.48
N ASP A 187 -26.36 15.82 -30.22
CA ASP A 187 -26.83 17.17 -29.87
C ASP A 187 -25.99 18.25 -30.57
N ASN A 188 -24.68 18.02 -30.70
CA ASN A 188 -23.81 18.95 -31.41
C ASN A 188 -24.00 18.92 -32.92
N ALA A 189 -24.25 17.73 -33.50
CA ALA A 189 -24.60 17.57 -34.91
C ALA A 189 -25.88 18.34 -35.26
N ILE A 190 -26.89 18.29 -34.38
CA ILE A 190 -28.13 19.04 -34.54
C ILE A 190 -27.89 20.54 -34.45
N ALA A 191 -27.13 20.99 -33.45
CA ALA A 191 -26.77 22.41 -33.34
C ALA A 191 -25.97 22.92 -34.56
N GLY A 192 -25.24 22.03 -35.23
CA GLY A 192 -24.52 22.32 -36.48
C GLY A 192 -25.37 22.24 -37.76
N GLY A 193 -26.62 21.77 -37.66
CA GLY A 193 -27.50 21.56 -38.82
C GLY A 193 -27.13 20.34 -39.68
N VAL A 194 -26.35 19.40 -39.14
CA VAL A 194 -25.97 18.14 -39.83
C VAL A 194 -27.02 17.05 -39.61
N MET A 195 -27.83 17.16 -38.56
CA MET A 195 -28.84 16.17 -38.16
C MET A 195 -30.09 16.90 -37.68
N ASP A 196 -31.28 16.35 -37.95
CA ASP A 196 -32.56 16.98 -37.57
C ASP A 196 -33.08 16.53 -36.20
N LYS A 197 -32.77 15.30 -35.77
CA LYS A 197 -33.30 14.67 -34.56
C LYS A 197 -32.23 13.85 -33.84
N ASN A 198 -32.25 13.83 -32.51
CA ASN A 198 -31.27 13.06 -31.74
C ASN A 198 -31.79 11.62 -31.52
N PRO A 199 -31.20 10.60 -32.16
CA PRO A 199 -31.65 9.20 -32.05
C PRO A 199 -31.41 8.60 -30.66
N THR A 200 -30.58 9.22 -29.82
CA THR A 200 -30.28 8.74 -28.47
C THR A 200 -31.34 9.10 -27.44
N LEU A 201 -32.29 9.99 -27.76
CA LEU A 201 -33.33 10.43 -26.82
C LEU A 201 -34.31 9.28 -26.55
N GLY A 202 -34.61 9.06 -25.27
CA GLY A 202 -35.46 7.95 -24.82
C GLY A 202 -34.75 6.59 -24.72
N VAL A 203 -33.54 6.44 -25.26
CA VAL A 203 -32.74 5.21 -25.12
C VAL A 203 -32.09 5.17 -23.73
N THR A 204 -32.07 4.00 -23.11
CA THR A 204 -31.45 3.76 -21.81
C THR A 204 -30.50 2.57 -21.87
N ALA A 205 -29.50 2.54 -20.99
CA ALA A 205 -28.57 1.43 -20.91
C ALA A 205 -29.22 0.17 -20.31
N THR A 206 -28.94 -0.98 -20.92
CA THR A 206 -29.41 -2.30 -20.50
C THR A 206 -28.43 -2.93 -19.50
N ASN A 207 -28.91 -3.82 -18.65
CA ASN A 207 -28.05 -4.63 -17.79
C ASN A 207 -27.32 -5.69 -18.64
N PRO A 208 -26.06 -6.04 -18.30
CA PRO A 208 -25.37 -7.14 -18.98
C PRO A 208 -26.07 -8.49 -18.77
N LEU A 209 -25.92 -9.44 -19.70
CA LEU A 209 -26.45 -10.79 -19.54
C LEU A 209 -25.91 -11.48 -18.27
N PRO A 210 -26.73 -12.23 -17.51
CA PRO A 210 -26.27 -12.91 -16.29
C PRO A 210 -25.08 -13.85 -16.47
N ALA A 211 -24.95 -14.50 -17.63
CA ALA A 211 -23.83 -15.39 -17.96
C ALA A 211 -22.53 -14.64 -18.30
N ALA A 212 -22.63 -13.38 -18.74
CA ALA A 212 -21.48 -12.50 -19.03
C ALA A 212 -21.20 -11.50 -17.89
N ALA A 213 -22.19 -11.27 -17.02
CA ALA A 213 -22.04 -10.58 -15.77
C ALA A 213 -21.27 -11.51 -14.81
N ARG A 214 -20.16 -11.03 -14.24
CA ARG A 214 -19.62 -11.68 -13.05
C ARG A 214 -20.76 -11.68 -12.02
N TYR A 215 -21.31 -12.86 -11.73
CA TYR A 215 -22.43 -13.06 -10.81
C TYR A 215 -22.24 -12.18 -9.57
N ARG A 216 -23.17 -11.25 -9.34
CA ARG A 216 -23.31 -10.53 -8.07
C ARG A 216 -24.57 -11.09 -7.41
N ALA A 217 -24.46 -11.51 -6.17
CA ALA A 217 -25.62 -11.84 -5.37
C ALA A 217 -26.46 -10.56 -5.19
N ASP A 218 -27.76 -10.64 -5.46
CA ASP A 218 -28.71 -9.64 -5.00
C ASP A 218 -28.67 -9.67 -3.47
N LEU A 219 -28.01 -8.66 -2.90
CA LEU A 219 -28.06 -8.40 -1.46
C LEU A 219 -29.06 -7.27 -1.26
N ASP A 220 -30.23 -7.67 -0.80
CA ASP A 220 -31.26 -6.79 -0.29
C ASP A 220 -30.67 -5.87 0.79
N GLY A 221 -30.88 -4.56 0.64
CA GLY A 221 -30.66 -3.55 1.68
C GLY A 221 -29.21 -3.09 1.87
N GLU A 222 -28.94 -1.84 1.52
CA GLU A 222 -27.71 -1.14 1.93
C GLU A 222 -27.80 -0.86 3.43
N GLU A 223 -27.16 -1.67 4.28
CA GLU A 223 -27.14 -1.43 5.72
C GLU A 223 -26.30 -0.17 6.02
N VAL A 224 -26.96 0.86 6.56
CA VAL A 224 -26.30 2.03 7.11
C VAL A 224 -25.44 1.58 8.29
N LEU A 225 -24.11 1.74 8.18
CA LEU A 225 -23.22 1.37 9.28
C LEU A 225 -23.44 2.21 10.54
N THR A 226 -23.85 1.52 11.60
CA THR A 226 -23.89 2.05 12.96
C THR A 226 -22.49 2.41 13.47
N LEU A 227 -22.40 3.22 14.54
CA LEU A 227 -21.12 3.51 15.19
C LEU A 227 -20.47 2.26 15.78
N ALA A 228 -21.26 1.34 16.35
CA ALA A 228 -20.77 0.06 16.86
C ALA A 228 -20.07 -0.78 15.76
N LYS A 229 -20.72 -0.94 14.59
CA LYS A 229 -20.11 -1.65 13.47
C LYS A 229 -18.91 -0.90 12.89
N SER A 230 -18.94 0.43 12.94
CA SER A 230 -17.81 1.28 12.56
C SER A 230 -16.60 1.08 13.49
N ARG A 231 -16.83 0.89 14.79
CA ARG A 231 -15.77 0.56 15.77
C ARG A 231 -15.17 -0.83 15.50
N GLU A 232 -15.98 -1.84 15.24
CA GLU A 232 -15.48 -3.17 14.83
C GLU A 232 -14.59 -3.08 13.57
N LEU A 233 -15.01 -2.31 12.57
CA LEU A 233 -14.22 -2.08 11.35
C LEU A 233 -12.89 -1.39 11.64
N ALA A 234 -12.91 -0.37 12.50
CA ALA A 234 -11.71 0.37 12.87
C ALA A 234 -10.67 -0.53 13.57
N ALA A 235 -11.10 -1.56 14.31
CA ALA A 235 -10.17 -2.53 14.93
C ALA A 235 -9.31 -3.27 13.89
N GLY A 236 -9.85 -3.49 12.69
CA GLY A 236 -9.14 -4.08 11.54
C GLY A 236 -8.20 -3.12 10.80
N LEU A 237 -8.04 -1.89 11.28
CA LEU A 237 -7.21 -0.85 10.66
C LEU A 237 -6.04 -0.47 11.56
N ASN A 238 -4.87 -0.19 10.97
CA ASN A 238 -3.77 0.46 11.69
C ASN A 238 -4.15 1.90 12.09
N VAL A 239 -3.43 2.46 13.06
CA VAL A 239 -3.77 3.77 13.64
C VAL A 239 -3.85 4.92 12.63
N HIS A 240 -3.01 4.94 11.58
CA HIS A 240 -3.09 5.97 10.53
C HIS A 240 -4.36 5.81 9.69
N HIS A 241 -4.78 4.58 9.42
CA HIS A 241 -6.02 4.29 8.73
C HIS A 241 -7.25 4.47 9.61
N GLN A 242 -7.17 4.24 10.93
CA GLN A 242 -8.23 4.56 11.88
C GLN A 242 -8.48 6.07 11.92
N LEU A 243 -7.42 6.89 11.95
CA LEU A 243 -7.55 8.33 11.87
C LEU A 243 -8.31 8.74 10.59
N ALA A 244 -7.87 8.23 9.44
CA ALA A 244 -8.54 8.53 8.18
C ALA A 244 -10.01 8.07 8.17
N PHE A 245 -10.28 6.89 8.73
CA PHE A 245 -11.61 6.32 8.86
C PHE A 245 -12.53 7.18 9.71
N TRP A 246 -12.12 7.58 10.92
CA TRP A 246 -12.96 8.38 11.82
C TRP A 246 -13.20 9.79 11.29
N ILE A 247 -12.18 10.44 10.69
CA ILE A 247 -12.37 11.73 10.01
C ILE A 247 -13.41 11.58 8.90
N GLN A 248 -13.31 10.53 8.07
CA GLN A 248 -14.27 10.28 7.00
C GLN A 248 -15.68 10.01 7.55
N ARG A 249 -15.78 9.20 8.60
CA ARG A 249 -17.04 8.72 9.18
C ARG A 249 -17.79 9.78 9.98
N LEU A 250 -17.09 10.65 10.70
CA LEU A 250 -17.71 11.65 11.58
C LEU A 250 -17.89 13.00 10.87
N LEU A 251 -17.01 13.36 9.92
CA LEU A 251 -17.09 14.64 9.20
C LEU A 251 -17.69 14.50 7.78
N GLY A 252 -18.03 13.28 7.36
CA GLY A 252 -18.64 13.02 6.05
C GLY A 252 -17.73 13.37 4.87
N LEU A 253 -16.40 13.36 5.06
CA LEU A 253 -15.43 13.73 4.03
C LEU A 253 -15.27 12.62 2.99
N ARG A 254 -14.89 13.00 1.78
CA ARG A 254 -14.42 12.02 0.78
C ARG A 254 -13.01 11.56 1.17
N ALA A 255 -12.63 10.33 0.84
CA ALA A 255 -11.27 9.83 1.10
C ALA A 255 -10.19 10.80 0.57
N GLY A 256 -10.37 11.30 -0.66
CA GLY A 256 -9.46 12.31 -1.21
C GLY A 256 -9.38 13.60 -0.38
N GLU A 257 -10.47 14.06 0.23
CA GLU A 257 -10.45 15.23 1.12
C GLU A 257 -9.68 14.94 2.41
N VAL A 258 -9.89 13.77 3.03
CA VAL A 258 -9.18 13.33 4.24
C VAL A 258 -7.66 13.30 4.03
N PHE A 259 -7.22 12.64 2.97
CA PHE A 259 -5.80 12.57 2.61
C PHE A 259 -5.24 13.87 2.02
N GLY A 260 -6.07 14.92 1.90
CA GLY A 260 -5.65 16.28 1.56
C GLY A 260 -5.54 17.20 2.78
N ILE A 261 -5.94 16.78 3.98
CA ILE A 261 -5.81 17.59 5.20
C ILE A 261 -4.33 17.72 5.56
N LEU A 262 -3.87 18.94 5.79
CA LEU A 262 -2.55 19.25 6.32
C LEU A 262 -2.66 19.54 7.81
N VAL A 263 -1.55 19.45 8.55
CA VAL A 263 -1.53 19.77 9.98
C VAL A 263 -1.97 21.21 10.23
N GLU A 264 -1.58 22.17 9.39
CA GLU A 264 -2.01 23.58 9.47
C GLU A 264 -3.50 23.83 9.20
N HIS A 265 -4.22 22.82 8.69
CA HIS A 265 -5.66 22.92 8.47
C HIS A 265 -6.47 22.68 9.75
N LEU A 266 -5.83 22.18 10.81
CA LEU A 266 -6.40 22.00 12.13
C LEU A 266 -6.15 23.26 12.96
N PHE A 267 -7.18 23.76 13.62
CA PHE A 267 -7.06 24.94 14.46
C PHE A 267 -8.19 24.98 15.48
N THR A 268 -7.96 25.66 16.60
CA THR A 268 -8.94 25.83 17.68
C THR A 268 -9.34 27.31 17.75
N GLU A 269 -10.64 27.57 17.90
CA GLU A 269 -11.15 28.91 18.21
C GLU A 269 -12.30 28.78 19.21
N SER A 270 -12.29 29.62 20.25
CA SER A 270 -13.27 29.58 21.36
C SER A 270 -13.41 28.18 21.96
N ASP A 271 -12.27 27.53 22.24
CA ASP A 271 -12.17 26.16 22.75
C ASP A 271 -12.84 25.07 21.89
N ARG A 272 -13.19 25.39 20.64
CA ARG A 272 -13.74 24.44 19.68
C ARG A 272 -12.71 24.10 18.60
N PRO A 273 -12.46 22.80 18.34
CA PRO A 273 -11.57 22.39 17.27
C PRO A 273 -12.30 22.41 15.92
N TYR A 274 -11.57 22.81 14.88
CA TYR A 274 -12.06 22.92 13.51
C TYR A 274 -11.04 22.33 12.52
N VAL A 275 -11.56 21.89 11.38
CA VAL A 275 -10.75 21.46 10.23
C VAL A 275 -11.11 22.21 8.96
N ARG A 276 -10.11 22.67 8.23
CA ARG A 276 -10.25 23.29 6.90
C ARG A 276 -10.12 22.25 5.80
N VAL A 277 -11.21 21.98 5.10
CA VAL A 277 -11.22 21.11 3.92
C VAL A 277 -11.00 21.97 2.70
N ARG A 278 -9.75 22.03 2.21
CA ARG A 278 -9.35 22.88 1.07
C ARG A 278 -8.60 22.17 -0.02
N LEU A 279 -8.11 20.96 0.23
CA LEU A 279 -7.34 20.17 -0.69
C LEU A 279 -7.94 18.77 -0.81
N GLN A 280 -7.68 18.14 -1.95
CA GLN A 280 -7.82 16.71 -2.16
C GLN A 280 -6.43 16.12 -2.34
N GLY A 281 -6.16 14.94 -1.77
CA GLY A 281 -4.89 14.23 -1.84
C GLY A 281 -5.08 12.71 -1.90
N GLY A 282 -4.05 11.96 -1.52
CA GLY A 282 -4.08 10.50 -1.42
C GLY A 282 -3.86 9.72 -2.73
N ARG A 283 -3.79 10.42 -3.87
CA ARG A 283 -3.45 9.82 -5.18
C ARG A 283 -2.78 10.84 -6.08
N THR A 284 -1.96 10.36 -7.03
CA THR A 284 -1.44 11.20 -8.10
C THR A 284 -2.57 11.68 -9.00
N MET A 285 -2.67 12.98 -9.18
CA MET A 285 -3.66 13.65 -10.02
C MET A 285 -2.95 14.39 -11.15
N ARG A 286 -3.55 14.36 -12.33
CA ARG A 286 -3.10 15.18 -13.47
C ARG A 286 -3.80 16.54 -13.37
N VAL A 287 -3.02 17.60 -13.25
CA VAL A 287 -3.48 18.99 -13.16
C VAL A 287 -2.69 19.82 -14.16
N ARG A 288 -3.27 20.92 -14.65
CA ARG A 288 -2.52 21.87 -15.48
C ARG A 288 -1.79 22.86 -14.62
N ASP A 289 -0.51 23.09 -14.91
CA ASP A 289 0.22 24.21 -14.33
C ASP A 289 -0.21 25.54 -15.00
N ASP A 290 0.36 26.65 -14.53
CA ASP A 290 0.05 28.00 -15.04
C ASP A 290 0.45 28.19 -16.51
N LEU A 291 1.31 27.32 -17.04
CA LEU A 291 1.74 27.29 -18.44
C LEU A 291 0.87 26.37 -19.30
N GLY A 292 -0.15 25.74 -18.71
CA GLY A 292 -1.07 24.83 -19.40
C GLY A 292 -0.56 23.39 -19.56
N ASN A 293 0.64 23.07 -19.06
CA ASN A 293 1.22 21.74 -19.13
C ASN A 293 0.55 20.80 -18.13
N VAL A 294 0.36 19.54 -18.52
CA VAL A 294 -0.21 18.52 -17.62
C VAL A 294 0.88 18.02 -16.68
N VAL A 295 0.86 18.51 -15.44
CA VAL A 295 1.74 18.08 -14.35
C VAL A 295 1.05 17.05 -13.47
N LYS A 296 1.83 16.10 -12.95
CA LYS A 296 1.38 15.16 -11.93
C LYS A 296 1.54 15.81 -10.56
N THR A 297 0.44 16.21 -9.94
CA THR A 297 0.44 16.70 -8.56
C THR A 297 -0.13 15.64 -7.61
N ARG A 298 0.22 15.72 -6.33
CA ARG A 298 -0.30 14.84 -5.27
C ARG A 298 -1.40 15.48 -4.45
N SER A 299 -1.58 16.79 -4.59
CA SER A 299 -2.67 17.56 -4.00
C SER A 299 -3.32 18.45 -5.06
N LYS A 300 -4.63 18.66 -4.94
CA LYS A 300 -5.39 19.52 -5.84
C LYS A 300 -6.44 20.29 -5.05
N GLU A 301 -6.58 21.57 -5.32
CA GLU A 301 -7.72 22.34 -4.82
C GLU A 301 -9.05 21.87 -5.46
N PRO A 302 -10.16 21.84 -4.71
CA PRO A 302 -11.49 21.63 -5.26
C PRO A 302 -11.77 22.59 -6.41
N LYS A 303 -12.43 22.07 -7.47
CA LYS A 303 -12.74 22.86 -8.68
C LYS A 303 -13.62 24.08 -8.41
N THR A 304 -14.40 24.06 -7.34
CA THR A 304 -15.37 25.11 -6.99
C THR A 304 -15.04 25.63 -5.59
N GLN A 305 -15.27 26.94 -5.37
CA GLN A 305 -15.13 27.55 -4.04
C GLN A 305 -16.04 26.86 -3.00
N LYS A 306 -17.20 26.34 -3.43
CA LYS A 306 -18.12 25.54 -2.61
C LYS A 306 -17.50 24.24 -2.07
N GLY A 307 -16.43 23.74 -2.69
CA GLY A 307 -15.68 22.58 -2.18
C GLY A 307 -14.77 22.93 -1.00
N LYS A 308 -14.45 24.21 -0.79
CA LYS A 308 -13.68 24.70 0.35
C LYS A 308 -14.63 24.97 1.52
N ARG A 309 -14.46 24.26 2.63
CA ARG A 309 -15.32 24.39 3.83
C ARG A 309 -14.54 24.20 5.13
N THR A 310 -15.05 24.79 6.20
CA THR A 310 -14.57 24.56 7.56
C THR A 310 -15.65 23.80 8.31
N LEU A 311 -15.27 22.75 9.04
CA LEU A 311 -16.18 21.94 9.84
C LEU A 311 -15.70 21.91 11.29
N PRO A 312 -16.61 21.99 12.28
CA PRO A 312 -16.25 21.69 13.66
C PRO A 312 -15.91 20.20 13.78
N VAL A 313 -14.94 19.91 14.62
CA VAL A 313 -14.48 18.56 14.93
C VAL A 313 -15.13 18.13 16.25
N PRO A 314 -15.77 16.95 16.33
CA PRO A 314 -16.22 16.38 17.61
C PRO A 314 -15.05 16.25 18.58
N LEU A 315 -15.26 16.50 19.88
CA LEU A 315 -14.21 16.48 20.90
C LEU A 315 -13.51 15.11 20.99
N HIS A 316 -14.25 14.01 20.82
CA HIS A 316 -13.65 12.67 20.74
C HIS A 316 -12.68 12.53 19.57
N LEU A 317 -13.03 13.10 18.41
CA LEU A 317 -12.15 13.10 17.24
C LEU A 317 -10.95 14.02 17.42
N ASP A 318 -11.14 15.17 18.07
CA ASP A 318 -10.05 16.10 18.38
C ASP A 318 -9.02 15.48 19.34
N ARG A 319 -9.47 14.80 20.40
CA ARG A 319 -8.58 14.03 21.29
C ARG A 319 -7.76 13.00 20.52
N PHE A 320 -8.39 12.26 19.59
CA PHE A 320 -7.65 11.30 18.76
C PHE A 320 -6.65 11.98 17.82
N ILE A 321 -7.04 13.09 17.19
CA ILE A 321 -6.13 13.90 16.36
C ILE A 321 -4.96 14.40 17.20
N GLY A 322 -5.19 14.90 18.40
CA GLY A 322 -4.16 15.38 19.32
C GLY A 322 -3.15 14.29 19.68
N ALA A 323 -3.63 13.12 20.13
CA ALA A 323 -2.78 11.96 20.42
C ALA A 323 -1.95 11.51 19.20
N TYR A 324 -2.57 11.53 18.01
CA TYR A 324 -1.90 11.19 16.77
C TYR A 324 -0.82 12.23 16.37
N LEU A 325 -1.10 13.52 16.53
CA LEU A 325 -0.13 14.59 16.28
C LEU A 325 1.06 14.46 17.21
N ASP A 326 0.84 14.20 18.50
CA ASP A 326 1.90 13.96 19.47
C ASP A 326 2.76 12.76 19.10
N ALA A 327 2.13 11.66 18.66
CA ALA A 327 2.83 10.42 18.33
C ALA A 327 3.67 10.53 17.04
N PHE A 328 3.14 11.16 15.99
CA PHE A 328 3.72 11.07 14.65
C PHE A 328 4.22 12.39 14.07
N HIS A 329 3.68 13.53 14.50
CA HIS A 329 4.00 14.84 13.90
C HIS A 329 4.87 15.73 14.79
N ARG A 330 4.71 15.65 16.11
CA ARG A 330 5.43 16.50 17.07
C ARG A 330 6.92 16.20 17.03
N ARG A 331 7.75 17.21 16.81
CA ARG A 331 9.21 17.11 16.85
C ARG A 331 9.70 17.10 18.30
N GLU A 332 10.97 16.82 18.51
CA GLU A 332 11.57 16.79 19.86
C GLU A 332 11.48 18.14 20.58
N ASP A 333 11.52 19.25 19.84
CA ASP A 333 11.32 20.62 20.33
C ASP A 333 9.85 20.97 20.61
N GLY A 334 8.93 20.01 20.46
CA GLY A 334 7.50 20.21 20.63
C GLY A 334 6.79 20.86 19.43
N SER A 335 7.49 21.26 18.37
CA SER A 335 6.92 21.94 17.22
C SER A 335 6.19 20.98 16.26
N LEU A 336 5.25 21.53 15.48
CA LEU A 336 4.52 20.83 14.42
C LEU A 336 4.87 21.44 13.06
N ASP A 337 5.11 20.58 12.06
CA ASP A 337 5.30 21.00 10.68
C ASP A 337 3.94 21.11 9.97
N GLY A 338 3.40 22.33 9.94
CA GLY A 338 2.06 22.62 9.40
C GLY A 338 1.85 22.15 7.95
N THR A 339 2.91 22.09 7.15
CA THR A 339 2.85 21.71 5.73
C THR A 339 2.70 20.22 5.49
N ARG A 340 2.84 19.39 6.53
CA ARG A 340 2.73 17.94 6.39
C ARG A 340 1.27 17.49 6.26
N PRO A 341 1.01 16.46 5.46
CA PRO A 341 -0.29 15.78 5.46
C PRO A 341 -0.59 15.23 6.85
N LEU A 342 -1.82 15.45 7.35
CA LEU A 342 -2.25 14.94 8.65
C LEU A 342 -2.15 13.42 8.69
N VAL A 343 -2.67 12.72 7.68
CA VAL A 343 -2.49 11.27 7.55
C VAL A 343 -1.15 10.97 6.90
N CYS A 344 -0.25 10.35 7.65
CA CYS A 344 1.12 10.07 7.23
C CYS A 344 1.18 9.04 6.08
N GLY A 345 2.11 9.25 5.14
CA GLY A 345 2.42 8.25 4.12
C GLY A 345 3.37 7.15 4.61
N PHE A 346 3.15 5.91 4.17
CA PHE A 346 3.93 4.76 4.64
C PHE A 346 5.28 4.58 3.95
N ARG A 347 5.39 4.95 2.68
CA ARG A 347 6.67 4.93 1.95
C ARG A 347 7.44 6.24 2.11
N ASP A 348 6.72 7.34 1.98
CA ASP A 348 7.23 8.70 2.15
C ASP A 348 6.21 9.44 3.01
N LEU A 349 6.69 10.02 4.11
CA LEU A 349 5.88 10.72 5.09
C LEU A 349 4.99 11.80 4.47
N ARG A 350 5.48 12.47 3.42
CA ARG A 350 4.78 13.57 2.74
C ARG A 350 3.74 13.10 1.72
N VAL A 351 3.56 11.79 1.59
CA VAL A 351 2.82 11.18 0.48
C VAL A 351 1.77 10.22 1.03
N PRO A 352 0.63 10.76 1.49
CA PRO A 352 -0.52 9.94 1.83
C PRO A 352 -0.97 9.11 0.63
N SER A 353 -1.45 7.90 0.91
CA SER A 353 -2.05 7.01 -0.08
C SER A 353 -3.44 6.58 0.35
N SER A 354 -4.46 7.06 -0.36
CA SER A 354 -5.83 6.58 -0.14
C SER A 354 -6.00 5.14 -0.63
N GLY A 355 -5.16 4.67 -1.56
CA GLY A 355 -5.26 3.31 -2.10
C GLY A 355 -4.98 2.23 -1.05
N THR A 356 -3.95 2.42 -0.22
CA THR A 356 -3.63 1.47 0.87
C THR A 356 -4.70 1.47 1.95
N TYR A 357 -5.26 2.64 2.24
CA TYR A 357 -6.39 2.76 3.15
C TYR A 357 -7.64 2.03 2.64
N LEU A 358 -8.01 2.23 1.38
CA LEU A 358 -9.15 1.53 0.79
C LEU A 358 -8.94 0.02 0.76
N GLN A 359 -7.74 -0.45 0.46
CA GLN A 359 -7.42 -1.89 0.53
C GLN A 359 -7.55 -2.45 1.96
N ALA A 360 -7.05 -1.72 2.96
CA ALA A 360 -7.17 -2.13 4.37
C ALA A 360 -8.63 -2.12 4.84
N LEU A 361 -9.40 -1.08 4.48
CA LEU A 361 -10.83 -1.02 4.75
C LEU A 361 -11.56 -2.20 4.12
N ARG A 362 -11.20 -2.56 2.88
CA ARG A 362 -11.78 -3.73 2.20
C ARG A 362 -11.40 -5.06 2.84
N ALA A 363 -10.23 -5.14 3.46
CA ALA A 363 -9.84 -6.34 4.17
C ALA A 363 -10.62 -6.44 5.49
N ALA A 364 -10.72 -5.34 6.25
CA ALA A 364 -11.45 -5.27 7.50
C ALA A 364 -12.94 -5.63 7.33
N SER A 365 -13.65 -5.09 6.32
CA SER A 365 -15.08 -5.46 6.16
C SER A 365 -15.27 -6.91 5.72
N ARG A 366 -14.39 -7.47 4.89
CA ARG A 366 -14.43 -8.90 4.55
C ARG A 366 -14.29 -9.78 5.80
N ASN A 367 -13.40 -9.42 6.73
CA ASN A 367 -13.21 -10.17 7.98
C ASN A 367 -14.44 -10.11 8.90
N LEU A 368 -15.25 -9.05 8.81
CA LEU A 368 -16.50 -8.91 9.56
C LEU A 368 -17.72 -9.50 8.84
N GLY A 369 -17.52 -10.20 7.71
CA GLY A 369 -18.61 -10.71 6.88
C GLY A 369 -19.46 -9.62 6.23
N ILE A 370 -19.01 -8.36 6.26
CA ILE A 370 -19.69 -7.25 5.58
C ILE A 370 -19.37 -7.39 4.11
N VAL A 371 -20.38 -7.66 3.29
CA VAL A 371 -20.16 -7.86 1.85
C VAL A 371 -19.64 -6.57 1.23
N ILE A 372 -18.47 -6.66 0.59
CA ILE A 372 -17.87 -5.55 -0.14
C ILE A 372 -17.96 -5.87 -1.61
N ASN A 373 -18.84 -5.17 -2.29
CA ASN A 373 -18.88 -5.23 -3.75
C ASN A 373 -17.95 -4.16 -4.32
N ASP A 374 -16.94 -4.61 -5.08
CA ASP A 374 -16.12 -3.74 -5.91
C ASP A 374 -17.04 -3.12 -6.98
N ASP A 375 -17.13 -1.79 -6.94
CA ASP A 375 -17.81 -0.91 -7.90
C ASP A 375 -19.36 -1.03 -7.96
N ASP A 376 -20.01 -0.16 -7.19
CA ASP A 376 -21.37 0.41 -7.43
C ASP A 376 -22.66 -0.39 -7.07
N ILE A 377 -22.62 -1.33 -6.12
CA ILE A 377 -23.81 -1.98 -5.47
C ILE A 377 -23.52 -2.10 -3.96
N PRO A 378 -24.51 -2.07 -3.03
CA PRO A 378 -24.29 -1.90 -1.59
C PRO A 378 -23.22 -2.82 -1.01
N GLY A 379 -22.25 -2.17 -0.38
CA GLY A 379 -21.08 -2.75 0.25
C GLY A 379 -20.19 -1.61 0.75
N LEU A 380 -19.36 -1.87 1.75
CA LEU A 380 -18.59 -0.82 2.44
C LEU A 380 -17.60 -0.12 1.48
N SER A 381 -18.04 0.96 0.84
CA SER A 381 -17.19 1.90 0.12
C SER A 381 -16.85 3.08 1.01
N SER A 382 -15.80 3.83 0.65
CA SER A 382 -15.55 5.13 1.30
C SER A 382 -16.77 6.06 1.20
N HIS A 383 -17.59 5.91 0.16
CA HIS A 383 -18.85 6.64 0.03
C HIS A 383 -19.96 6.12 0.98
N ALA A 384 -19.91 4.85 1.39
CA ALA A 384 -20.83 4.28 2.36
C ALA A 384 -20.65 4.93 3.74
N LEU A 385 -19.41 5.13 4.21
CA LEU A 385 -19.14 5.83 5.50
C LEU A 385 -19.79 7.23 5.54
N ARG A 386 -19.70 7.94 4.42
CA ARG A 386 -20.31 9.27 4.26
C ARG A 386 -21.85 9.21 4.19
N ARG A 387 -22.40 8.16 3.56
CA ARG A 387 -23.85 7.93 3.55
C ARG A 387 -24.37 7.54 4.93
N SER A 388 -23.63 6.73 5.69
CA SER A 388 -23.97 6.40 7.07
C SER A 388 -24.04 7.65 7.95
N MET A 389 -23.04 8.52 7.86
CA MET A 389 -23.06 9.82 8.53
C MET A 389 -24.30 10.65 8.15
N SER A 390 -24.61 10.74 6.85
CA SER A 390 -25.81 11.43 6.37
C SER A 390 -27.11 10.82 6.89
N GLY A 391 -27.16 9.49 7.03
CA GLY A 391 -28.30 8.77 7.58
C GLY A 391 -28.48 9.04 9.07
N GLU A 392 -27.40 9.05 9.84
CA GLU A 392 -27.44 9.39 11.28
C GLU A 392 -27.85 10.84 11.53
N LEU A 393 -27.33 11.78 10.73
CA LEU A 393 -27.76 13.18 10.83
C LEU A 393 -29.28 13.33 10.68
N TYR A 394 -29.88 12.52 9.80
CA TYR A 394 -31.32 12.49 9.59
C TYR A 394 -32.06 11.76 10.71
N ASN A 395 -31.65 10.53 11.01
CA ASN A 395 -32.32 9.64 11.96
C ASN A 395 -32.29 10.20 13.39
N TYR A 396 -31.19 10.84 13.79
CA TYR A 396 -31.04 11.47 15.11
C TYR A 396 -31.36 12.96 15.11
N GLN A 397 -31.86 13.51 13.99
CA GLN A 397 -32.25 14.92 13.85
C GLN A 397 -31.14 15.90 14.26
N LEU A 398 -29.87 15.55 14.00
CA LEU A 398 -28.71 16.36 14.38
C LEU A 398 -28.54 17.58 13.45
N ALA A 399 -29.09 17.50 12.23
CA ALA A 399 -29.02 18.57 11.24
C ALA A 399 -30.29 18.62 10.39
N ASP A 400 -30.69 19.83 10.00
CA ASP A 400 -31.63 20.00 8.90
C ASP A 400 -31.01 19.61 7.53
N ASP A 401 -31.85 19.45 6.51
CA ASP A 401 -31.43 19.05 5.16
C ASP A 401 -30.40 20.00 4.54
N SER A 402 -30.50 21.30 4.85
CA SER A 402 -29.59 22.34 4.33
C SER A 402 -28.19 22.20 4.94
N THR A 403 -28.13 22.06 6.26
CA THR A 403 -26.92 21.88 7.05
C THR A 403 -26.23 20.58 6.68
N ARG A 404 -27.00 19.49 6.52
CA ARG A 404 -26.50 18.20 6.01
C ARG A 404 -25.88 18.34 4.62
N THR A 405 -26.56 19.01 3.69
CA THR A 405 -26.09 19.23 2.31
C THR A 405 -24.78 20.04 2.29
N ASP A 406 -24.71 21.11 3.09
CA ASP A 406 -23.55 22.00 3.18
C ASP A 406 -22.33 21.30 3.82
N MET A 407 -22.52 20.53 4.90
CA MET A 407 -21.45 19.74 5.53
C MET A 407 -20.85 18.72 4.55
N LEU A 408 -21.71 18.07 3.78
CA LEU A 408 -21.30 17.13 2.76
C LEU A 408 -20.66 17.86 1.55
N GLY A 409 -20.89 19.15 1.35
CA GLY A 409 -20.45 19.85 0.14
C GLY A 409 -21.16 19.30 -1.11
N GLN A 410 -22.43 18.96 -0.98
CA GLN A 410 -23.32 18.64 -2.10
C GLN A 410 -23.86 19.95 -2.68
N SER A 411 -23.84 20.11 -4.00
CA SER A 411 -24.49 21.26 -4.62
C SER A 411 -25.99 20.99 -4.70
N ALA A 412 -26.78 21.55 -3.80
CA ALA A 412 -28.22 21.61 -4.05
C ALA A 412 -28.44 22.46 -5.30
N ALA A 413 -29.04 21.89 -6.33
CA ALA A 413 -29.49 22.56 -7.54
C ALA A 413 -30.67 23.52 -7.30
N ARG A 414 -30.78 24.12 -6.11
CA ARG A 414 -31.98 24.84 -5.63
C ARG A 414 -31.71 26.16 -4.89
N ARG A 415 -30.62 26.85 -5.24
CA ARG A 415 -30.52 28.29 -4.97
C ARG A 415 -30.14 28.99 -6.26
N ASP A 416 -31.14 29.61 -6.89
CA ASP A 416 -31.02 30.45 -8.09
C ASP A 416 -30.25 31.76 -7.85
N ASP A 417 -29.60 31.91 -6.70
CA ASP A 417 -28.84 33.12 -6.38
C ASP A 417 -27.33 32.85 -6.45
N VAL A 418 -26.79 33.13 -7.64
CA VAL A 418 -25.38 32.96 -8.01
C VAL A 418 -24.50 34.10 -7.44
N SER A 419 -25.06 35.07 -6.72
CA SER A 419 -24.38 36.33 -6.43
C SER A 419 -23.59 36.42 -5.09
N THR A 420 -23.71 35.49 -4.15
CA THR A 420 -23.04 35.59 -2.82
C THR A 420 -21.97 34.54 -2.55
N THR A 421 -21.35 33.99 -3.61
CA THR A 421 -20.30 32.96 -3.50
C THR A 421 -18.88 33.57 -3.48
N THR A 422 -18.72 34.73 -2.87
CA THR A 422 -17.42 35.33 -2.55
C THR A 422 -16.74 34.51 -1.45
N GLN A 423 -15.42 34.39 -1.52
CA GLN A 423 -14.54 33.65 -0.60
C GLN A 423 -15.07 33.61 0.85
N ARG A 424 -15.78 32.56 1.25
CA ARG A 424 -16.15 32.38 2.65
C ARG A 424 -14.94 31.87 3.42
N ARG A 425 -13.97 32.77 3.66
CA ARG A 425 -13.01 32.65 4.75
C ARG A 425 -13.83 32.79 6.03
N TYR A 426 -14.50 31.72 6.44
CA TYR A 426 -15.21 31.73 7.71
C TYR A 426 -14.16 31.95 8.81
N THR A 427 -14.19 33.11 9.45
CA THR A 427 -13.75 33.25 10.84
C THR A 427 -14.72 32.41 11.69
N PRO A 428 -14.26 31.66 12.70
CA PRO A 428 -15.16 30.84 13.54
C PRO A 428 -16.24 31.60 14.31
N SER A 429 -16.12 32.92 14.44
CA SER A 429 -17.22 33.83 14.80
C SER A 429 -18.34 33.99 13.75
N HIS A 430 -18.21 33.38 12.56
CA HIS A 430 -19.21 33.47 11.50
C HIS A 430 -20.43 32.59 11.83
N LYS A 431 -21.63 33.20 11.82
CA LYS A 431 -22.93 32.53 12.12
C LYS A 431 -23.13 31.21 11.35
N ASP A 432 -22.54 31.11 10.16
CA ASP A 432 -22.61 29.91 9.31
C ASP A 432 -21.83 28.70 9.84
N LEU A 433 -20.89 28.88 10.77
CA LEU A 433 -20.20 27.77 11.45
C LEU A 433 -20.95 27.34 12.72
N GLN A 434 -21.65 28.26 13.38
CA GLN A 434 -22.44 27.95 14.59
C GLN A 434 -23.50 26.89 14.35
N ARG A 435 -24.15 26.86 13.17
CA ARG A 435 -25.13 25.82 12.80
C ARG A 435 -24.55 24.40 12.72
N PHE A 436 -23.22 24.25 12.60
CA PHE A 436 -22.58 22.94 12.58
C PHE A 436 -22.15 22.46 13.98
N LEU A 437 -22.13 23.33 14.99
CA LEU A 437 -21.75 22.95 16.36
C LEU A 437 -22.66 21.87 16.95
N PRO A 438 -24.01 21.98 16.84
CA PRO A 438 -24.91 20.94 17.35
C PRO A 438 -24.68 19.57 16.71
N VAL A 439 -24.17 19.54 15.47
CA VAL A 439 -23.84 18.28 14.80
C VAL A 439 -22.65 17.60 15.45
N ALA A 440 -21.57 18.34 15.70
CA ALA A 440 -20.39 17.79 16.34
C ALA A 440 -20.67 17.40 17.81
N ASP A 441 -21.46 18.19 18.55
CA ASP A 441 -21.92 17.83 19.90
C ASP A 441 -22.85 16.60 19.89
N GLY A 442 -23.70 16.49 18.85
CA GLY A 442 -24.53 15.33 18.61
C GLY A 442 -23.71 14.05 18.41
N PHE A 443 -22.64 14.12 17.62
CA PHE A 443 -21.72 12.99 17.46
C PHE A 443 -20.98 12.64 18.73
N ASP A 444 -20.54 13.63 19.53
CA ASP A 444 -19.90 13.33 20.81
C ASP A 444 -20.84 12.54 21.74
N ARG A 445 -22.11 12.96 21.85
CA ARG A 445 -23.13 12.20 22.60
C ARG A 445 -23.36 10.79 22.06
N LEU A 446 -23.50 10.64 20.73
CA LEU A 446 -23.68 9.32 20.13
C LEU A 446 -22.46 8.41 20.34
N ILE A 447 -21.24 8.97 20.36
CA ILE A 447 -20.03 8.22 20.66
C ILE A 447 -20.06 7.76 22.12
N ASP A 448 -20.33 8.66 23.07
CA ASP A 448 -20.44 8.35 24.50
C ASP A 448 -21.47 7.24 24.75
N GLU A 449 -22.65 7.36 24.12
CA GLU A 449 -23.77 6.42 24.31
C GLU A 449 -23.55 5.06 23.66
N GLN A 450 -22.99 5.01 22.44
CA GLN A 450 -22.97 3.77 21.65
C GLN A 450 -21.66 2.99 21.72
N ILE A 451 -20.53 3.69 21.81
CA ILE A 451 -19.22 3.05 21.68
C ILE A 451 -18.22 3.48 22.76
N GLY A 452 -18.58 4.47 23.58
CA GLY A 452 -17.78 5.12 24.63
C GLY A 452 -16.58 5.91 24.09
N ASN A 453 -15.88 5.37 23.09
CA ASN A 453 -14.61 5.91 22.62
C ASN A 453 -14.35 5.50 21.15
N ILE A 454 -13.69 6.38 20.39
CA ILE A 454 -13.23 6.10 19.02
C ILE A 454 -11.79 5.58 18.97
N PHE A 455 -11.06 5.59 20.08
CA PHE A 455 -9.78 4.94 20.22
C PHE A 455 -9.99 3.42 20.21
N VAL A 456 -9.70 2.76 19.08
CA VAL A 456 -9.98 1.34 18.88
C VAL A 456 -8.67 0.54 18.92
N PRO A 457 -8.50 -0.38 19.89
CA PRO A 457 -7.35 -1.27 19.93
C PRO A 457 -7.17 -2.01 18.59
N THR A 458 -5.93 -2.12 18.11
CA THR A 458 -5.62 -2.84 16.87
C THR A 458 -4.28 -3.57 16.96
N THR A 459 -4.22 -4.76 16.34
CA THR A 459 -2.98 -5.51 16.11
C THR A 459 -2.33 -5.15 14.77
N HIS A 460 -3.00 -4.37 13.93
CA HIS A 460 -2.49 -4.02 12.61
C HIS A 460 -1.44 -2.90 12.73
N ARG A 461 -0.17 -3.25 12.51
CA ARG A 461 0.91 -2.27 12.41
C ARG A 461 1.04 -1.72 10.99
N ALA A 462 1.48 -0.47 10.87
CA ALA A 462 1.76 0.12 9.58
C ALA A 462 3.03 -0.52 8.99
N LYS A 463 2.97 -0.91 7.72
CA LYS A 463 4.17 -1.38 7.01
C LYS A 463 4.95 -0.17 6.48
N LEU A 464 5.72 0.45 7.36
CA LEU A 464 6.55 1.59 7.03
C LEU A 464 7.73 1.18 6.14
N GLY A 465 8.08 2.01 5.16
CA GLY A 465 9.28 1.84 4.34
C GLY A 465 10.54 1.88 5.21
N LYS A 466 11.63 1.24 4.74
CA LYS A 466 12.89 1.17 5.51
C LYS A 466 13.42 2.55 5.88
N ASP A 467 13.28 3.51 4.98
CA ASP A 467 13.77 4.89 5.12
C ASP A 467 12.69 5.84 5.68
N ASN A 468 11.56 5.30 6.16
CA ASN A 468 10.50 6.15 6.72
C ASN A 468 10.88 6.58 8.14
N PRO A 469 10.98 7.89 8.42
CA PRO A 469 11.40 8.39 9.74
C PRO A 469 10.42 8.06 10.86
N LEU A 470 9.18 7.63 10.55
CA LEU A 470 8.23 7.19 11.56
C LEU A 470 8.55 5.81 12.13
N ARG A 471 9.46 5.05 11.51
CA ARG A 471 9.79 3.69 11.95
C ARG A 471 10.36 3.67 13.37
N ASP A 472 11.25 4.61 13.67
CA ASP A 472 11.83 4.75 15.01
C ASP A 472 10.82 5.34 16.01
N ARG A 473 9.79 6.02 15.50
CA ARG A 473 8.71 6.59 16.30
C ARG A 473 7.62 5.60 16.67
N GLU A 474 7.55 4.40 16.09
CA GLU A 474 6.51 3.42 16.48
C GLU A 474 6.58 3.06 17.98
N VAL A 475 7.79 3.01 18.56
CA VAL A 475 8.00 2.76 19.99
C VAL A 475 7.49 3.93 20.84
N ILE A 476 7.75 5.16 20.40
CA ILE A 476 7.29 6.39 21.08
C ILE A 476 5.77 6.54 20.94
N ALA A 477 5.23 6.19 19.77
CA ALA A 477 3.80 6.28 19.50
C ALA A 477 3.00 5.44 20.50
N GLU A 478 3.48 4.24 20.84
CA GLU A 478 2.82 3.39 21.83
C GLU A 478 2.77 4.02 23.23
N SER A 479 3.85 4.66 23.69
CA SER A 479 3.84 5.36 24.99
C SER A 479 2.97 6.63 24.97
N VAL A 480 2.98 7.37 23.87
CA VAL A 480 2.11 8.54 23.67
C VAL A 480 0.64 8.12 23.68
N PHE A 481 0.28 7.06 22.96
CA PHE A 481 -1.07 6.54 22.94
C PHE A 481 -1.51 6.10 24.34
N GLN A 482 -0.67 5.39 25.10
CA GLN A 482 -0.97 5.04 26.49
C GLN A 482 -1.22 6.26 27.38
N LYS A 483 -0.44 7.35 27.22
CA LYS A 483 -0.64 8.61 27.95
C LYS A 483 -2.00 9.26 27.66
N HIS A 484 -2.52 9.07 26.45
CA HIS A 484 -3.83 9.53 26.02
C HIS A 484 -4.95 8.51 26.28
N GLU A 485 -4.72 7.58 27.22
CA GLU A 485 -5.66 6.52 27.59
C GLU A 485 -6.06 5.60 26.43
N TYR A 486 -5.22 5.52 25.40
CA TYR A 486 -5.37 4.55 24.32
C TYR A 486 -5.03 3.14 24.86
N PRO A 487 -5.87 2.13 24.60
CA PRO A 487 -5.54 0.74 24.91
C PRO A 487 -4.22 0.32 24.23
N ARG A 488 -3.38 -0.51 24.86
CA ARG A 488 -2.05 -0.79 24.30
C ARG A 488 -2.16 -1.38 22.89
N LEU A 489 -1.29 -0.92 21.99
CA LEU A 489 -1.25 -1.41 20.61
C LEU A 489 -1.00 -2.93 20.60
N GLY A 490 -1.94 -3.68 20.07
CA GLY A 490 -1.90 -5.14 20.04
C GLY A 490 -2.83 -5.83 21.04
N GLU A 491 -3.43 -5.11 21.99
CA GLU A 491 -4.59 -5.59 22.73
C GLU A 491 -5.82 -5.55 21.81
N VAL A 492 -6.65 -6.59 21.84
CA VAL A 492 -7.96 -6.64 21.16
C VAL A 492 -8.94 -7.15 22.19
N ASP A 493 -10.02 -6.40 22.38
CA ASP A 493 -11.15 -6.84 23.18
C ASP A 493 -12.09 -7.66 22.29
N ILE A 494 -12.27 -8.94 22.62
CA ILE A 494 -13.27 -9.81 22.00
C ILE A 494 -14.20 -10.31 23.09
N GLY A 495 -15.43 -9.78 23.11
CA GLY A 495 -16.47 -10.20 24.04
C GLY A 495 -16.17 -9.84 25.52
N GLY A 496 -15.43 -8.77 25.77
CA GLY A 496 -15.04 -8.33 27.12
C GLY A 496 -13.72 -8.93 27.62
N ALA A 497 -13.08 -9.81 26.83
CA ALA A 497 -11.79 -10.40 27.14
C ALA A 497 -10.68 -9.79 26.28
N GLN A 498 -9.60 -9.35 26.93
CA GLN A 498 -8.46 -8.75 26.26
C GLN A 498 -7.46 -9.81 25.78
N TYR A 499 -7.06 -9.72 24.51
CA TYR A 499 -6.07 -10.59 23.89
C TYR A 499 -4.93 -9.79 23.28
N VAL A 500 -3.71 -10.29 23.36
CA VAL A 500 -2.52 -9.66 22.76
C VAL A 500 -1.86 -10.52 21.68
N SER A 501 -1.08 -9.90 20.80
CA SER A 501 -0.28 -10.65 19.81
C SER A 501 0.74 -11.59 20.49
N VAL A 502 1.20 -12.64 19.80
CA VAL A 502 2.27 -13.52 20.30
C VAL A 502 3.55 -12.75 20.62
N GLN A 503 3.87 -11.69 19.86
CA GLN A 503 5.03 -10.84 20.13
C GLN A 503 4.83 -10.05 21.43
N SER A 504 3.70 -9.39 21.58
CA SER A 504 3.36 -8.63 22.79
C SER A 504 3.32 -9.53 24.04
N ALA A 505 2.83 -10.77 23.90
CA ALA A 505 2.88 -11.78 24.95
C ALA A 505 4.32 -12.16 25.33
N ALA A 506 5.22 -12.22 24.35
CA ALA A 506 6.63 -12.52 24.53
C ALA A 506 7.31 -11.39 25.32
N ASP A 507 7.08 -10.14 24.90
CA ASP A 507 7.58 -8.95 25.57
C ASP A 507 7.03 -8.85 27.01
N TYR A 508 5.74 -9.16 27.23
CA TYR A 508 5.11 -9.13 28.55
C TYR A 508 5.69 -10.14 29.56
N LEU A 509 6.03 -11.35 29.09
CA LEU A 509 6.62 -12.40 29.93
C LEU A 509 8.16 -12.40 29.94
N GLY A 510 8.81 -11.51 29.18
CA GLY A 510 10.27 -11.54 29.00
C GLY A 510 10.76 -12.80 28.28
N LEU A 511 9.93 -13.38 27.40
CA LEU A 511 10.20 -14.60 26.64
C LEU A 511 10.43 -14.28 25.15
N THR A 512 10.92 -15.26 24.41
CA THR A 512 10.97 -15.20 22.94
C THR A 512 9.63 -15.61 22.31
N VAL A 513 9.39 -15.21 21.06
CA VAL A 513 8.21 -15.66 20.29
C VAL A 513 8.11 -17.18 20.18
N PRO A 514 9.20 -17.94 19.89
CA PRO A 514 9.18 -19.39 19.97
C PRO A 514 8.79 -19.93 21.35
N GLY A 515 9.27 -19.32 22.43
CA GLY A 515 8.90 -19.66 23.81
C GLY A 515 7.41 -19.53 24.08
N ILE A 516 6.80 -18.40 23.68
CA ILE A 516 5.33 -18.21 23.77
C ILE A 516 4.60 -19.26 22.92
N ARG A 517 5.02 -19.50 21.67
CA ARG A 517 4.43 -20.55 20.82
C ARG A 517 4.55 -21.94 21.42
N GLY A 518 5.61 -22.21 22.17
CA GLY A 518 5.78 -23.44 22.95
C GLY A 518 4.74 -23.55 24.06
N ARG A 519 4.54 -22.48 24.83
CA ARG A 519 3.52 -22.43 25.89
C ARG A 519 2.09 -22.56 25.37
N ILE A 520 1.79 -21.95 24.22
CA ILE A 520 0.51 -22.12 23.52
C ILE A 520 0.32 -23.59 23.11
N ARG A 521 1.33 -24.21 22.49
CA ARG A 521 1.28 -25.63 22.10
C ARG A 521 1.11 -26.57 23.30
N ALA A 522 1.67 -26.20 24.45
CA ALA A 522 1.53 -26.94 25.70
C ALA A 522 0.21 -26.66 26.44
N GLY A 523 -0.71 -25.86 25.87
CA GLY A 523 -1.99 -25.52 26.49
C GLY A 523 -1.88 -24.67 27.75
N ARG A 524 -0.75 -23.98 27.95
CA ARG A 524 -0.47 -23.18 29.16
C ARG A 524 -0.92 -21.72 29.04
N LEU A 525 -1.30 -21.29 27.84
CA LEU A 525 -1.78 -19.95 27.55
C LEU A 525 -3.07 -20.08 26.74
N ASP A 526 -4.12 -19.40 27.18
CA ASP A 526 -5.39 -19.35 26.47
C ASP A 526 -5.22 -18.51 25.22
N THR A 527 -5.69 -19.03 24.09
CA THR A 527 -5.53 -18.36 22.80
C THR A 527 -6.80 -18.36 21.99
N ILE A 528 -6.91 -17.36 21.13
CA ILE A 528 -7.89 -17.30 20.06
C ILE A 528 -7.15 -17.22 18.73
N ARG A 529 -7.78 -17.73 17.67
CA ARG A 529 -7.33 -17.47 16.30
C ARG A 529 -8.16 -16.33 15.75
N ASN A 530 -7.51 -15.20 15.51
CA ASN A 530 -8.12 -14.08 14.80
C ASN A 530 -7.76 -14.22 13.32
N GLU A 531 -8.75 -14.43 12.45
CA GLU A 531 -8.53 -14.50 11.01
C GLU A 531 -8.25 -13.10 10.46
N LEU A 532 -6.98 -12.78 10.26
CA LEU A 532 -6.61 -11.59 9.51
C LEU A 532 -6.65 -11.90 8.01
N ASP A 533 -7.50 -11.15 7.30
CA ASP A 533 -7.57 -11.06 5.83
C ASP A 533 -8.03 -12.34 5.11
N GLY A 534 -8.82 -13.20 5.77
CA GLY A 534 -9.39 -14.42 5.18
C GLY A 534 -8.37 -15.44 4.66
N THR A 535 -7.07 -15.24 4.92
CA THR A 535 -5.98 -16.07 4.41
C THR A 535 -4.90 -16.33 5.45
N ARG A 536 -4.82 -15.56 6.55
CA ARG A 536 -3.84 -15.78 7.63
C ARG A 536 -4.49 -15.60 8.99
N SER A 537 -4.70 -16.70 9.71
CA SER A 537 -5.03 -16.62 11.13
C SER A 537 -3.80 -16.20 11.94
N ILE A 538 -3.97 -15.18 12.77
CA ILE A 538 -2.99 -14.80 13.80
C ILE A 538 -3.50 -15.33 15.12
N VAL A 539 -2.64 -16.08 15.81
CA VAL A 539 -2.91 -16.54 17.17
C VAL A 539 -2.72 -15.36 18.12
N MET A 540 -3.72 -15.09 18.97
CA MET A 540 -3.64 -14.09 20.03
C MET A 540 -3.76 -14.75 21.39
N VAL A 541 -3.14 -14.17 22.41
CA VAL A 541 -3.02 -14.74 23.76
C VAL A 541 -3.81 -13.90 24.76
N SER A 542 -4.61 -14.54 25.61
CA SER A 542 -5.39 -13.84 26.65
C SER A 542 -4.48 -13.13 27.65
N VAL A 543 -4.78 -11.85 27.95
CA VAL A 543 -4.07 -11.04 28.95
C VAL A 543 -4.23 -11.61 30.36
N ASP A 544 -5.39 -12.17 30.68
CA ASP A 544 -5.64 -12.86 31.96
C ASP A 544 -4.75 -14.11 32.09
N SER A 545 -4.66 -14.91 31.02
CA SER A 545 -3.78 -16.09 30.98
C SER A 545 -2.30 -15.71 31.11
N LEU A 546 -1.88 -14.60 30.50
CA LEU A 546 -0.53 -14.05 30.66
C LEU A 546 -0.26 -13.57 32.10
N SER A 547 -1.22 -12.89 32.71
CA SER A 547 -1.10 -12.41 34.10
C SER A 547 -1.01 -13.58 35.09
N LYS A 548 -1.83 -14.62 34.90
CA LYS A 548 -1.72 -15.89 35.64
C LYS A 548 -0.38 -16.57 35.42
N ALA A 549 0.13 -16.58 34.18
CA ALA A 549 1.43 -17.18 33.86
C ALA A 549 2.61 -16.40 34.47
N ARG A 550 2.50 -15.08 34.62
CA ARG A 550 3.51 -14.23 35.28
C ARG A 550 3.56 -14.44 36.79
N ASN A 551 2.40 -14.68 37.41
CA ASN A 551 2.28 -14.81 38.86
C ASN A 551 2.59 -16.22 39.42
N ARG A 552 2.74 -17.24 38.56
CA ARG A 552 3.24 -18.55 38.98
C ARG A 552 4.76 -18.48 39.12
N THR A 553 5.36 -19.14 40.11
CA THR A 553 6.82 -19.30 40.23
C THR A 553 7.32 -19.99 38.96
N VAL A 554 7.81 -19.19 38.00
CA VAL A 554 8.13 -19.68 36.67
C VAL A 554 9.48 -20.39 36.76
N THR A 555 9.45 -21.72 36.69
CA THR A 555 10.63 -22.50 36.39
C THR A 555 10.72 -22.72 34.88
N PHE A 556 11.84 -22.32 34.31
CA PHE A 556 12.17 -22.41 32.89
C PHE A 556 12.87 -23.74 32.64
N SER A 557 12.45 -24.49 31.63
CA SER A 557 13.17 -25.69 31.21
C SER A 557 14.56 -25.33 30.66
N THR A 558 15.48 -26.30 30.62
CA THR A 558 16.83 -26.09 30.04
C THR A 558 16.80 -25.52 28.62
N GLY A 559 15.81 -25.91 27.81
CA GLY A 559 15.66 -25.37 26.45
C GLY A 559 15.26 -23.89 26.45
N GLU A 560 14.24 -23.53 27.22
CA GLU A 560 13.77 -22.14 27.35
C GLU A 560 14.87 -21.24 27.93
N ALA A 561 15.57 -21.71 28.97
CA ALA A 561 16.66 -21.00 29.62
C ALA A 561 17.84 -20.77 28.65
N ALA A 562 18.23 -21.78 27.88
CA ALA A 562 19.30 -21.65 26.90
C ALA A 562 18.96 -20.65 25.79
N GLU A 563 17.71 -20.65 25.32
CA GLU A 563 17.22 -19.68 24.33
C GLU A 563 17.25 -18.25 24.88
N MET A 564 16.82 -18.03 26.13
CA MET A 564 16.84 -16.72 26.79
C MET A 564 18.25 -16.18 27.02
N LEU A 565 19.23 -17.05 27.23
CA LEU A 565 20.63 -16.72 27.48
C LEU A 565 21.46 -16.63 26.19
N GLY A 566 20.91 -17.04 25.04
CA GLY A 566 21.63 -17.07 23.77
C GLY A 566 22.80 -18.07 23.75
N ILE A 567 22.71 -19.15 24.52
CA ILE A 567 23.70 -20.24 24.58
C ILE A 567 23.10 -21.56 24.08
N SER A 568 23.95 -22.55 23.79
CA SER A 568 23.44 -23.86 23.37
C SER A 568 22.76 -24.58 24.54
N GLN A 569 21.65 -25.27 24.27
CA GLN A 569 20.96 -26.09 25.28
C GLN A 569 21.89 -27.14 25.89
N TRP A 570 22.79 -27.72 25.08
CA TRP A 570 23.77 -28.69 25.55
C TRP A 570 24.78 -28.08 26.53
N GLU A 571 25.26 -26.87 26.28
CA GLU A 571 26.18 -26.18 27.19
C GLU A 571 25.52 -25.90 28.54
N LEU A 572 24.27 -25.40 28.53
CA LEU A 572 23.54 -25.13 29.76
C LEU A 572 23.22 -26.43 30.52
N TRP A 573 22.79 -27.47 29.81
CA TRP A 573 22.56 -28.79 30.39
C TRP A 573 23.82 -29.35 31.03
N ARG A 574 24.97 -29.32 30.33
CA ARG A 574 26.25 -29.82 30.84
C ARG A 574 26.67 -29.07 32.10
N LYS A 575 26.62 -27.73 32.08
CA LYS A 575 26.94 -26.90 33.25
C LYS A 575 26.06 -27.23 34.45
N ALA A 576 24.76 -27.44 34.24
CA ALA A 576 23.84 -27.85 35.30
C ALA A 576 24.16 -29.26 35.82
N SER A 577 24.43 -30.22 34.92
CA SER A 577 24.75 -31.60 35.29
C SER A 577 26.09 -31.76 36.01
N GLU A 578 27.04 -30.88 35.73
CA GLU A 578 28.35 -30.83 36.38
C GLU A 578 28.32 -30.02 37.69
N GLY A 579 27.17 -29.48 38.09
CA GLY A 579 27.02 -28.65 39.29
C GLY A 579 27.73 -27.30 39.20
N LEU A 580 28.05 -26.83 37.99
CA LEU A 580 28.73 -25.55 37.77
C LEU A 580 27.78 -24.34 37.85
N ILE A 581 26.47 -24.59 37.81
CA ILE A 581 25.43 -23.56 37.93
C ILE A 581 24.30 -24.10 38.80
N GLU A 582 23.66 -23.22 39.57
CA GLU A 582 22.47 -23.57 40.33
C GLU A 582 21.31 -23.95 39.39
N SER A 583 20.64 -25.04 39.73
CA SER A 583 19.50 -25.55 38.97
C SER A 583 18.63 -26.45 39.84
N ILE A 584 17.37 -26.61 39.43
CA ILE A 584 16.40 -27.51 40.06
C ILE A 584 16.25 -28.72 39.14
N TYR A 585 16.69 -29.90 39.58
CA TYR A 585 16.46 -31.12 38.81
C TYR A 585 15.00 -31.56 38.96
N ASP A 586 14.29 -31.68 37.85
CA ASP A 586 12.91 -32.17 37.82
C ASP A 586 12.91 -33.66 37.47
N GLU A 587 12.73 -34.50 38.50
CA GLU A 587 12.72 -35.95 38.40
C GLU A 587 11.68 -36.47 37.39
N SER A 588 10.53 -35.80 37.28
CA SER A 588 9.44 -36.23 36.40
C SER A 588 9.77 -36.08 34.92
N SER A 589 10.59 -35.08 34.57
CA SER A 589 10.98 -34.79 33.19
C SER A 589 12.42 -35.19 32.86
N GLY A 590 13.22 -35.55 33.87
CA GLY A 590 14.65 -35.83 33.74
C GLY A 590 15.45 -34.63 33.24
N ARG A 591 14.99 -33.40 33.55
CA ARG A 591 15.57 -32.16 33.02
C ARG A 591 15.82 -31.15 34.13
N TYR A 592 16.83 -30.31 33.94
CA TYR A 592 17.11 -29.18 34.81
C TYR A 592 16.17 -28.01 34.50
N ARG A 593 15.68 -27.38 35.56
CA ARG A 593 14.86 -26.18 35.50
C ARG A 593 15.56 -25.06 36.26
N PHE A 594 15.29 -23.84 35.83
CA PHE A 594 15.91 -22.64 36.38
C PHE A 594 14.78 -21.72 36.82
N ASP A 595 14.86 -21.10 37.99
CA ASP A 595 13.93 -20.02 38.32
C ASP A 595 14.42 -18.69 37.74
N ALA A 596 13.66 -17.61 37.99
CA ALA A 596 13.99 -16.29 37.48
C ALA A 596 15.29 -15.71 38.08
N ALA A 597 15.60 -16.01 39.35
CA ALA A 597 16.80 -15.51 40.01
C ALA A 597 18.06 -16.20 39.46
N MET A 598 17.99 -17.53 39.28
CA MET A 598 19.04 -18.32 38.64
C MET A 598 19.31 -17.83 37.21
N LEU A 599 18.24 -17.57 36.43
CA LEU A 599 18.38 -17.06 35.07
C LEU A 599 19.00 -15.67 35.00
N GLU A 600 18.69 -14.77 35.93
CA GLU A 600 19.28 -13.44 35.94
C GLU A 600 20.77 -13.49 36.27
N SER A 601 21.17 -14.35 37.21
CA SER A 601 22.59 -14.65 37.48
C SER A 601 23.30 -15.19 36.23
N LEU A 602 22.70 -16.18 35.56
CA LEU A 602 23.24 -16.74 34.31
C LEU A 602 23.30 -15.71 33.17
N ARG A 603 22.36 -14.77 33.12
CA ARG A 603 22.36 -13.70 32.11
C ARG A 603 23.51 -12.74 32.34
N GLN A 604 23.75 -12.34 33.59
CA GLN A 604 24.91 -11.51 33.94
C GLN A 604 26.23 -12.20 33.57
N ASP A 605 26.35 -13.50 33.82
CA ASP A 605 27.50 -14.30 33.40
C ASP A 605 27.64 -14.38 31.87
N ALA A 606 26.53 -14.58 31.15
CA ALA A 606 26.53 -14.63 29.68
C ALA A 606 26.90 -13.28 29.06
N ASP A 607 26.37 -12.17 29.59
CA ASP A 607 26.67 -10.82 29.16
C ASP A 607 28.13 -10.46 29.48
N ARG A 608 28.65 -10.84 30.66
CA ARG A 608 30.06 -10.71 31.00
C ARG A 608 30.95 -11.48 30.02
N ALA A 609 30.61 -12.75 29.73
CA ALA A 609 31.35 -13.57 28.76
C ALA A 609 31.30 -12.98 27.35
N LYS A 610 30.18 -12.40 26.94
CA LYS A 610 30.01 -11.70 25.65
C LYS A 610 30.87 -10.44 25.60
N ALA A 611 30.87 -9.63 26.66
CA ALA A 611 31.70 -8.44 26.77
C ALA A 611 33.20 -8.77 26.71
N ILE A 612 33.63 -9.88 27.32
CA ILE A 612 35.01 -10.39 27.21
C ILE A 612 35.30 -10.82 25.77
N ARG A 613 34.45 -11.63 25.14
CA ARG A 613 34.66 -12.10 23.74
C ARG A 613 34.65 -10.96 22.71
N ALA A 614 33.99 -9.85 23.00
CA ALA A 614 33.97 -8.68 22.14
C ALA A 614 35.33 -7.94 22.12
N ARG A 615 36.11 -8.02 23.20
CA ARG A 615 37.38 -7.30 23.36
C ARG A 615 38.61 -8.20 23.42
N ALA A 616 38.43 -9.50 23.63
CA ALA A 616 39.50 -10.48 23.81
C ALA A 616 39.25 -11.77 23.02
N VAL A 617 40.34 -12.43 22.67
CA VAL A 617 40.34 -13.72 21.98
C VAL A 617 41.18 -14.73 22.74
N THR A 618 40.95 -16.02 22.52
CA THR A 618 41.82 -17.05 23.09
C THR A 618 43.23 -16.95 22.52
N LEU A 619 44.25 -17.35 23.28
CA LEU A 619 45.64 -17.33 22.81
C LEU A 619 45.84 -18.16 21.53
N ALA A 620 45.07 -19.24 21.36
CA ALA A 620 45.07 -20.05 20.15
C ALA A 620 44.48 -19.31 18.93
N GLU A 621 43.46 -18.48 19.14
CA GLU A 621 42.91 -17.64 18.09
C GLU A 621 43.83 -16.46 17.75
N ALA A 622 44.44 -15.83 18.76
CA ALA A 622 45.48 -14.82 18.58
C ALA A 622 46.64 -15.35 17.72
N GLN A 623 47.09 -16.58 18.00
CA GLN A 623 48.12 -17.26 17.20
C GLN A 623 47.74 -17.30 15.70
N ARG A 624 46.50 -17.70 15.38
CA ARG A 624 46.02 -17.78 13.99
C ARG A 624 45.93 -16.41 13.32
N ARG A 625 45.46 -15.40 14.05
CA ARG A 625 45.29 -14.03 13.51
C ARG A 625 46.62 -13.34 13.22
N ILE A 626 47.63 -13.59 14.04
CA ILE A 626 48.97 -13.02 13.88
C ILE A 626 49.80 -13.83 12.85
N GLY A 627 49.51 -15.12 12.68
CA GLY A 627 50.23 -15.99 11.74
C GLY A 627 51.53 -16.56 12.31
N ILE A 628 51.56 -16.86 13.61
CA ILE A 628 52.75 -17.36 14.33
C ILE A 628 52.53 -18.75 14.93
N SER A 629 53.58 -19.35 15.49
CA SER A 629 53.47 -20.62 16.23
C SER A 629 52.93 -20.40 17.65
N ASN A 630 52.35 -21.45 18.26
CA ASN A 630 51.84 -21.38 19.64
C ASN A 630 52.94 -21.00 20.64
N ARG A 631 54.15 -21.53 20.45
CA ARG A 631 55.33 -21.21 21.26
C ARG A 631 55.67 -19.72 21.15
N ALA A 632 55.65 -19.15 19.95
CA ALA A 632 55.90 -17.73 19.74
C ALA A 632 54.81 -16.86 20.40
N ALA A 633 53.54 -17.22 20.28
CA ALA A 633 52.45 -16.50 20.93
C ALA A 633 52.59 -16.49 22.47
N ARG A 634 53.01 -17.61 23.08
CA ARG A 634 53.31 -17.67 24.52
C ARG A 634 54.51 -16.81 24.92
N VAL A 635 55.54 -16.73 24.08
CA VAL A 635 56.69 -15.85 24.31
C VAL A 635 56.26 -14.38 24.23
N LEU A 636 55.46 -13.99 23.23
CA LEU A 636 54.92 -12.63 23.12
C LEU A 636 54.04 -12.26 24.33
N LEU A 637 53.24 -13.19 24.83
CA LEU A 637 52.49 -13.02 26.07
C LEU A 637 53.42 -12.84 27.29
N ALA A 638 54.45 -13.68 27.43
CA ALA A 638 55.41 -13.59 28.53
C ALA A 638 56.26 -12.30 28.49
N MET A 639 56.52 -11.77 27.29
CA MET A 639 57.21 -10.50 27.07
C MET A 639 56.31 -9.27 27.23
N GLY A 640 55.03 -9.44 27.56
CA GLY A 640 54.07 -8.33 27.70
C GLY A 640 53.71 -7.65 26.38
N LYS A 641 53.88 -8.34 25.25
CA LYS A 641 53.48 -7.86 23.91
C LYS A 641 52.04 -8.22 23.58
N LEU A 642 51.56 -9.33 24.11
CA LEU A 642 50.13 -9.65 24.17
C LEU A 642 49.63 -9.35 25.58
N ASP A 643 48.56 -8.57 25.68
CA ASP A 643 47.98 -8.16 26.95
C ASP A 643 46.95 -9.20 27.38
N ARG A 644 47.12 -9.82 28.55
CA ARG A 644 46.17 -10.81 29.09
C ARG A 644 44.89 -10.11 29.57
N ASP A 645 43.73 -10.66 29.22
CA ASP A 645 42.42 -10.18 29.70
C ASP A 645 41.83 -11.19 30.71
N GLU A 646 40.75 -10.78 31.39
CA GLU A 646 39.93 -11.65 32.23
C GLU A 646 39.37 -12.81 31.40
N ALA A 647 39.45 -14.02 31.95
CA ALA A 647 38.80 -15.18 31.36
C ALA A 647 37.31 -15.17 31.75
N PRO A 648 36.39 -15.62 30.85
CA PRO A 648 35.02 -15.91 31.25
C PRO A 648 35.01 -16.90 32.42
N THR A 649 34.02 -16.78 33.32
CA THR A 649 33.87 -17.67 34.48
C THR A 649 33.97 -19.14 34.04
N ASN A 650 34.83 -19.92 34.71
CA ASN A 650 35.13 -21.34 34.43
C ASN A 650 35.85 -21.64 33.08
N ALA A 651 36.43 -20.66 32.40
CA ALA A 651 37.24 -20.92 31.22
C ALA A 651 38.68 -21.31 31.59
N THR A 652 39.13 -22.47 31.09
CA THR A 652 40.52 -22.95 31.23
C THR A 652 41.50 -22.31 30.26
N TRP A 653 41.02 -21.48 29.34
CA TRP A 653 41.79 -20.91 28.24
C TRP A 653 42.35 -19.54 28.64
N ILE A 654 43.56 -19.22 28.15
CA ILE A 654 44.15 -17.88 28.30
C ILE A 654 43.52 -16.96 27.25
N TYR A 655 43.00 -15.82 27.68
CA TYR A 655 42.47 -14.76 26.81
C TYR A 655 43.45 -13.59 26.74
N VAL A 656 43.57 -13.01 25.55
CA VAL A 656 44.39 -11.83 25.27
C VAL A 656 43.55 -10.79 24.53
N THR A 657 43.82 -9.51 24.76
CA THR A 657 43.05 -8.40 24.17
C THR A 657 43.22 -8.36 22.66
N LEU A 658 42.14 -8.08 21.92
CA LEU A 658 42.17 -7.91 20.47
C LEU A 658 43.12 -6.78 20.05
N ASP A 659 43.17 -5.69 20.81
CA ASP A 659 44.05 -4.56 20.54
C ASP A 659 45.52 -4.96 20.57
N SER A 660 45.95 -5.79 21.53
CA SER A 660 47.34 -6.28 21.59
C SER A 660 47.65 -7.25 20.44
N VAL A 661 46.68 -8.04 20.01
CA VAL A 661 46.78 -8.95 18.87
C VAL A 661 46.97 -8.17 17.57
N GLU A 662 46.15 -7.15 17.31
CA GLU A 662 46.27 -6.34 16.09
C GLU A 662 47.53 -5.47 16.10
N ARG A 663 47.95 -4.95 17.26
CA ARG A 663 49.23 -4.26 17.41
C ARG A 663 50.41 -5.17 17.04
N CYS A 664 50.46 -6.37 17.59
CA CYS A 664 51.50 -7.36 17.26
C CYS A 664 51.49 -7.74 15.77
N ARG A 665 50.31 -7.93 15.19
CA ARG A 665 50.16 -8.23 13.76
C ARG A 665 50.69 -7.09 12.91
N GLN A 666 50.35 -5.84 13.24
CA GLN A 666 50.81 -4.68 12.49
C GLN A 666 52.31 -4.46 12.63
N GLU A 667 52.89 -4.68 13.82
CA GLU A 667 54.35 -4.67 14.02
C GLU A 667 55.05 -5.70 13.12
N LEU A 668 54.52 -6.93 13.04
CA LEU A 668 55.07 -7.98 12.17
C LEU A 668 54.91 -7.64 10.68
N ILE A 669 53.77 -7.10 10.27
CA ILE A 669 53.55 -6.63 8.89
C ILE A 669 54.51 -5.47 8.56
N ASN A 670 54.78 -4.56 9.50
CA ASN A 670 55.73 -3.46 9.28
C ASN A 670 57.19 -3.94 9.22
N ILE A 671 57.54 -5.02 9.94
CA ILE A 671 58.84 -5.67 9.83
C ILE A 671 58.98 -6.37 8.46
N ASP A 672 57.95 -7.09 8.01
CA ASP A 672 57.91 -7.69 6.67
C ASP A 672 57.81 -6.64 5.54
N GLY A 673 57.16 -5.50 5.80
CA GLY A 673 57.03 -4.35 4.91
C GLY A 673 58.31 -3.49 4.83
N ARG A 674 59.19 -3.55 5.83
CA ARG A 674 60.57 -3.07 5.69
C ARG A 674 61.45 -4.05 4.92
N GLN A 675 61.06 -5.33 4.83
CA GLN A 675 61.68 -6.28 3.90
C GLN A 675 61.20 -6.11 2.44
N THR A 676 60.30 -5.17 2.15
CA THR A 676 60.00 -4.72 0.77
C THR A 676 60.99 -3.67 0.22
N GLU A 677 62.23 -3.64 0.69
CA GLU A 677 63.41 -3.43 -0.19
C GLU A 677 63.69 -4.71 -1.02
N LYS A 678 62.62 -5.29 -1.59
CA LYS A 678 62.65 -6.46 -2.47
C LYS A 678 62.95 -6.10 -3.93
N ALA A 679 62.91 -4.81 -4.26
CA ALA A 679 63.08 -4.33 -5.63
C ALA A 679 64.51 -4.50 -6.16
N ASP A 680 65.52 -4.60 -5.27
CA ASP A 680 66.93 -4.66 -5.67
C ASP A 680 67.63 -5.98 -5.38
N ARG A 681 66.89 -7.09 -5.27
CA ARG A 681 67.48 -8.42 -5.02
C ARG A 681 67.21 -9.37 -6.18
N VAL A 682 68.28 -9.86 -6.78
CA VAL A 682 68.27 -10.79 -7.92
C VAL A 682 68.57 -12.20 -7.39
N PRO A 683 67.67 -13.19 -7.61
CA PRO A 683 67.92 -14.58 -7.25
C PRO A 683 69.18 -15.13 -7.94
N LEU A 684 69.90 -16.06 -7.29
CA LEU A 684 71.10 -16.69 -7.87
C LEU A 684 70.89 -17.21 -9.31
N ALA A 685 69.74 -17.79 -9.63
CA ALA A 685 69.46 -18.27 -10.99
C ALA A 685 69.38 -17.13 -12.02
N GLU A 686 68.71 -16.03 -11.69
CA GLU A 686 68.62 -14.85 -12.56
C GLU A 686 69.96 -14.11 -12.65
N ALA A 687 70.75 -14.11 -11.57
CA ALA A 687 72.11 -13.54 -11.58
C ALA A 687 73.07 -14.33 -12.51
N VAL A 688 72.92 -15.65 -12.58
CA VAL A 688 73.64 -16.50 -13.54
C VAL A 688 73.26 -16.13 -14.98
N GLU A 689 71.97 -15.96 -15.27
CA GLU A 689 71.50 -15.55 -16.60
C GLU A 689 72.00 -14.15 -16.98
N LEU A 690 71.93 -13.18 -16.06
CA LEU A 690 72.32 -11.80 -16.34
C LEU A 690 73.83 -11.62 -16.57
N THR A 691 74.66 -12.35 -15.82
CA THR A 691 76.12 -12.18 -15.87
C THR A 691 76.83 -13.19 -16.77
N GLY A 692 76.18 -14.30 -17.12
CA GLY A 692 76.80 -15.43 -17.83
C GLY A 692 77.75 -16.28 -16.96
N LEU A 693 77.97 -15.93 -15.70
CA LEU A 693 78.85 -16.65 -14.77
C LEU A 693 78.13 -17.82 -14.11
N LYS A 694 78.85 -18.92 -13.84
CA LYS A 694 78.29 -20.10 -13.18
C LYS A 694 78.03 -19.82 -11.70
N SER A 695 77.05 -20.50 -11.10
CA SER A 695 76.71 -20.32 -9.69
C SER A 695 77.88 -20.40 -8.69
N PRO A 696 78.88 -21.29 -8.83
CA PRO A 696 80.04 -21.32 -7.95
C PRO A 696 80.90 -20.05 -8.04
N GLU A 697 81.02 -19.46 -9.23
CA GLU A 697 81.82 -18.25 -9.48
C GLU A 697 81.17 -17.03 -8.84
N LEU A 698 79.85 -16.86 -9.00
CA LEU A 698 79.09 -15.80 -8.32
C LEU A 698 79.17 -15.93 -6.79
N ARG A 699 79.17 -17.16 -6.25
CA ARG A 699 79.36 -17.39 -4.82
C ARG A 699 80.78 -17.06 -4.36
N ALA A 700 81.79 -17.37 -5.17
CA ALA A 700 83.18 -17.01 -4.88
C ALA A 700 83.38 -15.50 -4.90
N LEU A 701 82.79 -14.80 -5.87
CA LEU A 701 82.81 -13.33 -5.94
C LEU A 701 82.14 -12.69 -4.72
N ALA A 702 81.01 -13.22 -4.28
CA ALA A 702 80.38 -12.79 -3.04
C ALA A 702 81.23 -13.08 -1.80
N ALA A 703 81.88 -14.25 -1.74
CA ALA A 703 82.78 -14.59 -0.64
C ALA A 703 84.02 -13.66 -0.59
N SER A 704 84.47 -13.17 -1.74
CA SER A 704 85.54 -12.17 -1.86
C SER A 704 85.08 -10.72 -1.66
N GLY A 705 83.80 -10.48 -1.37
CA GLY A 705 83.23 -9.15 -1.12
C GLY A 705 82.92 -8.33 -2.38
N TYR A 706 83.04 -8.92 -3.57
CA TYR A 706 82.72 -8.24 -4.83
C TYR A 706 81.23 -8.20 -5.14
N LEU A 707 80.45 -9.11 -4.55
CA LEU A 707 79.00 -9.13 -4.66
C LEU A 707 78.36 -9.11 -3.27
N ASP A 708 77.32 -8.31 -3.11
CA ASP A 708 76.57 -8.22 -1.86
C ASP A 708 75.54 -9.35 -1.82
N ARG A 709 75.85 -10.41 -1.06
CA ARG A 709 74.99 -11.59 -0.88
C ARG A 709 74.03 -11.44 0.29
N CYS A 710 72.79 -11.84 0.10
CA CYS A 710 71.83 -12.07 1.18
C CYS A 710 71.12 -13.42 1.02
N ASP A 711 70.95 -14.15 2.13
CA ASP A 711 70.24 -15.44 2.14
C ASP A 711 68.87 -15.26 2.79
N ILE A 712 67.81 -15.63 2.08
CA ILE A 712 66.42 -15.55 2.57
C ILE A 712 65.76 -16.91 2.40
N ARG A 713 65.29 -17.51 3.51
CA ARG A 713 64.64 -18.84 3.54
C ARG A 713 65.44 -19.89 2.77
N SER A 714 66.74 -19.94 3.03
CA SER A 714 67.70 -20.89 2.42
C SER A 714 67.94 -20.72 0.91
N ARG A 715 67.49 -19.61 0.30
CA ARG A 715 67.80 -19.24 -1.08
C ARG A 715 68.74 -18.04 -1.10
N THR A 716 69.72 -18.08 -1.99
CA THR A 716 70.73 -17.02 -2.14
C THR A 716 70.28 -15.98 -3.17
N TYR A 717 70.41 -14.71 -2.79
CA TYR A 717 70.14 -13.54 -3.63
C TYR A 717 71.36 -12.61 -3.60
N PHE A 718 71.52 -11.82 -4.66
CA PHE A 718 72.50 -10.74 -4.73
C PHE A 718 71.80 -9.41 -4.94
N THR A 719 72.43 -8.31 -4.54
CA THR A 719 71.89 -6.99 -4.86
C THR A 719 72.05 -6.68 -6.34
N ARG A 720 71.04 -6.07 -6.97
CA ARG A 720 71.08 -5.67 -8.38
C ARG A 720 72.22 -4.70 -8.65
N GLU A 721 72.47 -3.77 -7.72
CA GLU A 721 73.59 -2.82 -7.79
C GLU A 721 74.97 -3.51 -7.84
N SER A 722 75.23 -4.52 -7.00
CA SER A 722 76.51 -5.23 -7.04
C SER A 722 76.69 -6.04 -8.33
N LEU A 723 75.61 -6.60 -8.87
CA LEU A 723 75.63 -7.28 -10.18
C LEU A 723 75.87 -6.30 -11.33
N THR A 724 75.22 -5.13 -11.34
CA THR A 724 75.44 -4.11 -12.37
C THR A 724 76.89 -3.63 -12.37
N ARG A 725 77.46 -3.35 -11.19
CA ARG A 725 78.89 -2.98 -11.06
C ARG A 725 79.83 -4.05 -11.62
N LEU A 726 79.51 -5.33 -11.39
CA LEU A 726 80.29 -6.44 -11.95
C LEU A 726 80.22 -6.46 -13.48
N MET A 727 79.03 -6.26 -14.05
CA MET A 727 78.82 -6.28 -15.51
C MET A 727 79.53 -5.11 -16.21
N GLU A 728 79.47 -3.90 -15.65
CA GLU A 728 80.17 -2.72 -16.18
C GLU A 728 81.70 -2.90 -16.17
N LYS A 729 82.23 -3.55 -15.14
CA LYS A 729 83.66 -3.84 -15.03
C LYS A 729 84.12 -4.90 -16.04
N ASN A 730 83.29 -5.90 -16.32
CA ASN A 730 83.60 -6.90 -17.34
C ASN A 730 83.61 -6.28 -18.75
N LEU A 731 82.63 -5.42 -19.06
CA LEU A 731 82.54 -4.73 -20.37
C LEU A 731 83.73 -3.79 -20.64
N THR A 732 84.26 -3.14 -19.61
CA THR A 732 85.45 -2.26 -19.74
C THR A 732 86.73 -3.06 -19.93
N THR A 733 86.83 -4.25 -19.33
CA THR A 733 88.00 -5.13 -19.51
C THR A 733 88.03 -5.73 -20.93
N THR A 734 86.87 -6.10 -21.50
CA THR A 734 86.81 -6.60 -22.89
C THR A 734 87.15 -5.52 -23.91
N LYS A 735 86.78 -4.26 -23.65
CA LYS A 735 87.06 -3.14 -24.57
C LYS A 735 88.55 -2.76 -24.60
N ALA A 736 89.23 -2.79 -23.46
CA ALA A 736 90.67 -2.55 -23.38
C ALA A 736 91.50 -3.65 -24.09
N GLU A 737 91.05 -4.91 -24.04
CA GLU A 737 91.71 -6.01 -24.78
C GLU A 737 91.43 -5.96 -26.29
N THR A 738 90.39 -5.25 -26.74
CA THR A 738 90.08 -5.09 -28.17
C THR A 738 90.86 -3.91 -28.78
N ASP A 739 91.08 -2.83 -28.03
CA ASP A 739 91.86 -1.67 -28.48
C ASP A 739 93.39 -1.91 -28.48
N ASP A 740 93.90 -2.94 -27.79
CA ASP A 740 95.32 -3.40 -27.89
C ASP A 740 95.55 -4.40 -29.05
N LEU A 741 94.50 -4.77 -29.80
CA LEU A 741 94.54 -5.67 -30.95
C LEU A 741 94.22 -4.98 -32.30
N GLU A 742 93.95 -3.67 -32.30
CA GLU A 742 93.92 -2.78 -33.48
C GLU A 742 95.17 -1.88 -33.51
#